data_AF-A0A959IWS8-F1
#
_entry.id   AF-A0A959IWS8-F1
#
_cell.length_a   1.000
_cell.length_b   1.000
_cell.length_c   1.000
_cell.angle_alpha   90.00
_cell.angle_beta   90.00
_cell.angle_gamma   90.00
#
_symmetry.space_group_name_H-M   'P 1'
#
loop_
_entity.id
_entity.type
_entity.pdbx_description
1 polymer ?
#
loop_
_entity_poly.entity_id
_entity_poly.type
_entity_poly.pdbx_seq_one_letter_code
_entity_poly.pdbx_strand_id
1 'polypeptide(L)'
;MVRKLLSLCAALFILIQTVTAQSNLYDLIKASPEHRILSLLIDLYGYDDDLINSPVPLTIYAPTDAAFTTLGPYKLISILSNPEEEIGALLGRHVVIGKFTAANIMDGQQMLTITSELLTVGLTNGVYTVNGVEVITADIPASNGVLNIVHEFINPTATGNTIADIITTSPDHQAIASILSTSGLEDDLRGEGPFTVFAPTDAAINALDPLFVQELLADQAGKLRSLLLYHITFGNFTSSSLTNNQEILMSNGQRVTITFDGDIMMVNNIPVTVKDIIADNGVVHSIDTVLIPELDESNTILDIVARSPQHTILFASIALNGLDESLRSEGPITLFAPTNAAFEAMPQGLIEDILLGGNSAKVLLRHITNGKVYSDSLEDFSSIVMLDGSEFIIYRNQDKLSIAEIIGGDLVYPLANITVKDIEADNGIVHVIDAVISPIQNYTLYQSLVQSSNHRILQGLVNLLGMKEDLDSPDASLTLFAPTDDAFSKLPQEVIDTILNSDLDQVATILGYHVVPTPLSLSELTEGFSFKSITNADLRVYKFGNVTYINNAKIIQGDILTNNGILHVLDDVILTPDVVGLKVLSQRDGKIFPNPVSDQLNYDFTGYLSGDLTLELLDATGKRIGTYKQAPQGYISTAGLETGVYQLRVTDQSSLLTKPFIVVR
;
A
#
# COMPACT_ATOMS: atom_id res chain seq x y z
N MET A 1 6.02 57.27 20.20
CA MET A 1 5.80 56.44 18.99
C MET A 1 5.93 54.95 19.32
N VAL A 2 7.04 54.52 19.93
CA VAL A 2 7.27 53.12 20.37
C VAL A 2 6.22 52.60 21.38
N ARG A 3 5.80 53.40 22.38
CA ARG A 3 4.70 53.02 23.30
C ARG A 3 3.32 52.92 22.63
N LYS A 4 3.08 53.64 21.53
CA LYS A 4 1.83 53.51 20.74
C LYS A 4 1.89 52.30 19.80
N LEU A 5 3.07 51.91 19.30
CA LEU A 5 3.26 50.67 18.55
C LEU A 5 3.15 49.42 19.44
N LEU A 6 3.72 49.43 20.65
CA LEU A 6 3.55 48.31 21.60
C LEU A 6 2.12 48.21 22.11
N SER A 7 1.42 49.33 22.30
CA SER A 7 -0.01 49.33 22.69
C SER A 7 -0.92 48.91 21.54
N LEU A 8 -0.57 49.19 20.28
CA LEU A 8 -1.29 48.67 19.11
C LEU A 8 -0.99 47.18 18.87
N CYS A 9 0.26 46.73 19.07
CA CYS A 9 0.60 45.30 18.95
C CYS A 9 -0.05 44.51 20.08
N ALA A 10 -0.03 44.98 21.33
CA ALA A 10 -0.73 44.32 22.44
C ALA A 10 -2.25 44.40 22.28
N ALA A 11 -2.82 45.48 21.75
CA ALA A 11 -4.25 45.56 21.45
C ALA A 11 -4.64 44.68 20.26
N LEU A 12 -3.79 44.54 19.23
CA LEU A 12 -4.00 43.61 18.11
C LEU A 12 -3.81 42.15 18.56
N PHE A 13 -2.89 41.88 19.49
CA PHE A 13 -2.68 40.57 20.12
C PHE A 13 -3.83 40.21 21.06
N ILE A 14 -4.39 41.18 21.80
CA ILE A 14 -5.58 40.99 22.63
C ILE A 14 -6.84 40.88 21.75
N LEU A 15 -6.94 41.63 20.64
CA LEU A 15 -8.05 41.51 19.68
C LEU A 15 -8.00 40.16 18.96
N ILE A 16 -6.81 39.67 18.59
CA ILE A 16 -6.58 38.32 18.08
C ILE A 16 -6.93 37.29 19.17
N GLN A 17 -6.50 37.46 20.42
CA GLN A 17 -6.87 36.53 21.51
C GLN A 17 -8.38 36.51 21.84
N THR A 18 -9.09 37.62 21.66
CA THR A 18 -10.55 37.66 21.84
C THR A 18 -11.34 37.11 20.64
N VAL A 19 -10.74 37.07 19.45
CA VAL A 19 -11.34 36.45 18.25
C VAL A 19 -10.98 34.96 18.16
N THR A 20 -9.80 34.53 18.64
CA THR A 20 -9.36 33.12 18.65
C THR A 20 -10.10 32.25 19.66
N ALA A 21 -10.71 32.83 20.71
CA ALA A 21 -11.44 32.05 21.72
C ALA A 21 -12.80 31.48 21.25
N GLN A 22 -13.25 31.80 20.03
CA GLN A 22 -14.48 31.25 19.42
C GLN A 22 -14.24 30.27 18.27
N SER A 23 -13.04 30.24 17.69
CA SER A 23 -12.70 29.32 16.59
C SER A 23 -12.45 27.90 17.12
N ASN A 24 -12.93 26.90 16.39
CA ASN A 24 -12.61 25.50 16.70
C ASN A 24 -11.17 25.17 16.27
N LEU A 25 -10.67 24.00 16.69
CA LEU A 25 -9.31 23.55 16.39
C LEU A 25 -8.98 23.53 14.89
N TYR A 26 -9.91 23.05 14.08
CA TYR A 26 -9.73 22.98 12.63
C TYR A 26 -9.70 24.37 11.99
N ASP A 27 -10.58 25.30 12.39
CA ASP A 27 -10.55 26.68 11.91
C ASP A 27 -9.21 27.37 12.22
N LEU A 28 -8.61 27.08 13.38
CA LEU A 28 -7.30 27.61 13.75
C LEU A 28 -6.18 27.04 12.88
N ILE A 29 -6.23 25.75 12.56
CA ILE A 29 -5.27 25.10 11.64
C ILE A 29 -5.42 25.70 10.24
N LYS A 30 -6.65 25.82 9.73
CA LYS A 30 -6.97 26.36 8.41
C LYS A 30 -6.57 27.83 8.24
N ALA A 31 -6.67 28.62 9.32
CA ALA A 31 -6.26 30.02 9.31
C ALA A 31 -4.72 30.21 9.44
N SER A 32 -3.98 29.15 9.78
CA SER A 32 -2.55 29.24 10.02
C SER A 32 -1.74 29.19 8.72
N PRO A 33 -0.87 30.19 8.44
CA PRO A 33 -0.03 30.20 7.24
C PRO A 33 1.10 29.15 7.29
N GLU A 34 1.33 28.51 8.45
CA GLU A 34 2.36 27.50 8.67
C GLU A 34 1.85 26.05 8.56
N HIS A 35 0.55 25.85 8.33
CA HIS A 35 -0.09 24.53 8.33
C HIS A 35 -0.90 24.28 7.05
N ARG A 36 -0.45 24.82 5.92
CA ARG A 36 -1.18 24.75 4.65
C ARG A 36 -1.27 23.31 4.15
N ILE A 37 -0.19 22.54 4.34
CA ILE A 37 -0.14 21.11 3.99
C ILE A 37 -1.06 20.32 4.92
N LEU A 38 -0.97 20.54 6.24
CA LEU A 38 -1.83 19.86 7.21
C LEU A 38 -3.32 20.18 7.01
N SER A 39 -3.70 21.44 6.76
CA SER A 39 -5.09 21.80 6.49
C SER A 39 -5.60 21.18 5.20
N LEU A 40 -4.78 21.13 4.15
CA LEU A 40 -5.13 20.49 2.89
C LEU A 40 -5.37 18.99 3.07
N LEU A 41 -4.52 18.33 3.85
CA LEU A 41 -4.65 16.92 4.20
C LEU A 41 -5.94 16.65 4.99
N ILE A 42 -6.32 17.52 5.93
CA ILE A 42 -7.59 17.36 6.66
C ILE A 42 -8.80 17.51 5.72
N ASP A 43 -8.80 18.53 4.85
CA ASP A 43 -9.89 18.83 3.91
C ASP A 43 -10.10 17.72 2.87
N LEU A 44 -9.00 17.19 2.33
CA LEU A 44 -9.04 16.25 1.22
C LEU A 44 -9.68 14.90 1.61
N TYR A 45 -9.72 14.58 2.91
CA TYR A 45 -10.11 13.26 3.41
C TYR A 45 -11.19 13.29 4.50
N GLY A 46 -11.83 14.44 4.73
CA GLY A 46 -13.05 14.52 5.53
C GLY A 46 -12.86 14.38 7.04
N TYR A 47 -11.65 14.64 7.56
CA TYR A 47 -11.40 14.67 9.01
C TYR A 47 -11.77 16.01 9.67
N ASP A 48 -12.21 16.99 8.88
CA ASP A 48 -12.66 18.29 9.34
C ASP A 48 -13.87 18.15 10.27
N ASP A 49 -14.85 17.32 9.93
CA ASP A 49 -16.05 17.11 10.74
C ASP A 49 -15.73 16.51 12.12
N ASP A 50 -14.81 15.56 12.20
CA ASP A 50 -14.36 14.94 13.46
C ASP A 50 -13.65 15.96 14.37
N LEU A 51 -12.81 16.81 13.77
CA LEU A 51 -12.08 17.84 14.50
C LEU A 51 -12.98 19.02 14.91
N ILE A 52 -14.04 19.32 14.15
CA ILE A 52 -15.00 20.38 14.49
C ILE A 52 -15.96 19.89 15.59
N ASN A 53 -16.52 18.68 15.42
CA ASN A 53 -17.65 18.17 16.20
C ASN A 53 -17.25 17.15 17.29
N SER A 54 -15.97 17.04 17.62
CA SER A 54 -15.49 16.11 18.65
C SER A 54 -16.33 16.16 19.95
N PRO A 55 -16.79 15.01 20.47
CA PRO A 55 -17.62 14.94 21.67
C PRO A 55 -16.84 15.23 22.97
N VAL A 56 -15.51 15.23 22.89
CA VAL A 56 -14.58 15.47 24.00
C VAL A 56 -13.59 16.57 23.62
N PRO A 57 -13.07 17.34 24.61
CA PRO A 57 -12.03 18.31 24.31
C PRO A 57 -10.77 17.61 23.82
N LEU A 58 -10.12 18.17 22.80
CA LEU A 58 -8.88 17.63 22.23
C LEU A 58 -7.67 18.53 22.50
N THR A 59 -6.48 17.93 22.44
CA THR A 59 -5.22 18.66 22.34
C THR A 59 -4.51 18.21 21.07
N ILE A 60 -4.24 19.15 20.15
CA ILE A 60 -3.56 18.86 18.88
C ILE A 60 -2.12 19.38 18.95
N TYR A 61 -1.16 18.56 18.55
CA TYR A 61 0.20 18.98 18.25
C TYR A 61 0.35 19.08 16.73
N ALA A 62 0.14 20.26 16.17
CA ALA A 62 0.09 20.43 14.72
C ALA A 62 1.52 20.56 14.15
N PRO A 63 1.95 19.64 13.26
CA PRO A 63 3.20 19.79 12.54
C PRO A 63 3.12 20.91 11.50
N THR A 64 4.10 21.81 11.47
CA THR A 64 4.17 22.86 10.45
C THR A 64 4.57 22.31 9.08
N ASP A 65 4.37 23.10 8.03
CA ASP A 65 4.82 22.82 6.66
C ASP A 65 6.34 22.50 6.61
N ALA A 66 7.13 23.03 7.56
CA ALA A 66 8.55 22.70 7.69
C ALA A 66 8.77 21.21 8.02
N ALA A 67 7.94 20.61 8.90
CA ALA A 67 8.00 19.18 9.20
C ALA A 67 7.81 18.35 7.92
N PHE A 68 6.84 18.72 7.09
CA PHE A 68 6.55 18.05 5.83
C PHE A 68 7.67 18.19 4.79
N THR A 69 8.39 19.31 4.78
CA THR A 69 9.54 19.48 3.86
C THR A 69 10.76 18.63 4.24
N THR A 70 10.88 18.20 5.51
CA THR A 70 11.97 17.28 5.94
C THR A 70 11.79 15.85 5.44
N LEU A 71 10.58 15.45 5.04
CA LEU A 71 10.29 14.12 4.52
C LEU A 71 10.91 13.84 3.14
N GLY A 72 11.34 14.90 2.45
CA GLY A 72 11.73 14.85 1.04
C GLY A 72 10.51 14.80 0.11
N PRO A 73 10.66 15.22 -1.15
CA PRO A 73 9.53 15.40 -2.07
C PRO A 73 8.76 14.10 -2.31
N TYR A 74 9.44 12.94 -2.33
CA TYR A 74 8.80 11.64 -2.58
C TYR A 74 7.90 11.14 -1.45
N LYS A 75 8.31 11.31 -0.18
CA LYS A 75 7.49 10.90 0.97
C LYS A 75 6.36 11.89 1.26
N LEU A 76 6.57 13.18 0.96
CA LEU A 76 5.48 14.15 1.00
C LEU A 76 4.41 13.82 -0.04
N ILE A 77 4.83 13.48 -1.26
CA ILE A 77 3.89 13.05 -2.30
C ILE A 77 3.24 11.72 -1.91
N SER A 78 3.94 10.75 -1.31
CA SER A 78 3.31 9.51 -0.85
C SER A 78 2.20 9.74 0.20
N ILE A 79 2.43 10.64 1.16
CA ILE A 79 1.42 11.03 2.18
C ILE A 79 0.22 11.71 1.52
N LEU A 80 0.45 12.53 0.50
CA LEU A 80 -0.60 13.14 -0.33
C LEU A 80 -1.31 12.11 -1.25
N SER A 81 -0.82 10.87 -1.29
CA SER A 81 -1.25 9.82 -2.23
C SER A 81 -1.90 8.60 -1.57
N ASN A 82 -1.68 8.31 -0.28
CA ASN A 82 -2.43 7.30 0.48
C ASN A 82 -2.77 7.75 1.92
N PRO A 83 -3.96 8.31 2.14
CA PRO A 83 -4.33 9.09 3.33
C PRO A 83 -5.08 8.31 4.42
N GLU A 84 -5.83 7.25 4.10
CA GLU A 84 -6.61 6.54 5.12
C GLU A 84 -5.67 5.82 6.10
N GLU A 85 -4.53 5.34 5.59
CA GLU A 85 -3.50 4.67 6.38
C GLU A 85 -2.47 5.65 6.99
N GLU A 86 -2.09 6.73 6.29
CA GLU A 86 -1.07 7.67 6.77
C GLU A 86 -1.62 8.93 7.48
N ILE A 87 -2.79 9.48 7.11
CA ILE A 87 -3.41 10.63 7.81
C ILE A 87 -4.18 10.19 9.04
N GLY A 88 -4.89 9.06 8.98
CA GLY A 88 -5.48 8.44 10.16
C GLY A 88 -4.40 8.17 11.22
N ALA A 89 -3.23 7.67 10.81
CA ALA A 89 -2.08 7.51 11.69
C ALA A 89 -1.39 8.83 12.06
N LEU A 90 -1.36 9.84 11.17
CA LEU A 90 -0.80 11.17 11.47
C LEU A 90 -1.65 11.92 12.49
N LEU A 91 -2.96 12.06 12.25
CA LEU A 91 -3.91 12.62 13.22
C LEU A 91 -3.95 11.75 14.46
N GLY A 92 -3.95 10.43 14.27
CA GLY A 92 -3.85 9.42 15.33
C GLY A 92 -2.73 9.70 16.31
N ARG A 93 -1.52 10.02 15.84
CA ARG A 93 -0.36 10.28 16.71
C ARG A 93 -0.20 11.74 17.17
N HIS A 94 -0.93 12.69 16.58
CA HIS A 94 -0.83 14.13 16.90
C HIS A 94 -2.04 14.69 17.67
N VAL A 95 -3.14 13.92 17.77
CA VAL A 95 -4.37 14.33 18.47
C VAL A 95 -4.54 13.50 19.74
N VAL A 96 -4.62 14.22 20.87
CA VAL A 96 -4.73 13.66 22.21
C VAL A 96 -6.12 13.93 22.78
N ILE A 97 -6.70 12.92 23.42
CA ILE A 97 -7.99 13.05 24.12
C ILE A 97 -7.79 13.77 25.44
N GLY A 98 -8.43 14.94 25.58
CA GLY A 98 -8.36 15.78 26.78
C GLY A 98 -7.74 17.15 26.50
N LYS A 99 -7.85 18.04 27.49
CA LYS A 99 -7.30 19.39 27.44
C LYS A 99 -6.00 19.48 28.23
N PHE A 100 -4.87 19.49 27.53
CA PHE A 100 -3.54 19.61 28.10
C PHE A 100 -2.96 20.98 27.79
N THR A 101 -2.54 21.69 28.82
CA THR A 101 -1.88 22.99 28.73
C THR A 101 -0.60 22.99 29.54
N ALA A 102 0.30 23.92 29.28
CA ALA A 102 1.54 24.06 30.05
C ALA A 102 1.31 24.21 31.57
N ALA A 103 0.10 24.62 31.99
CA ALA A 103 -0.27 24.74 33.40
C ALA A 103 -0.71 23.42 34.07
N ASN A 104 -1.08 22.39 33.30
CA ASN A 104 -1.61 21.13 33.85
C ASN A 104 -0.83 19.88 33.45
N ILE A 105 0.19 20.01 32.62
CA ILE A 105 1.11 18.93 32.27
C ILE A 105 2.22 18.76 33.32
N MET A 106 2.68 17.52 33.50
CA MET A 106 3.81 17.16 34.39
C MET A 106 4.91 16.44 33.61
N ASP A 107 6.15 16.54 34.08
CA ASP A 107 7.28 15.81 33.50
C ASP A 107 7.05 14.29 33.60
N GLY A 108 7.27 13.56 32.51
CA GLY A 108 7.00 12.13 32.40
C GLY A 108 5.52 11.74 32.29
N GLN A 109 4.60 12.72 32.18
CA GLN A 109 3.18 12.42 32.02
C GLN A 109 2.90 11.71 30.70
N GLN A 110 2.11 10.63 30.76
CA GLN A 110 1.60 9.95 29.57
C GLN A 110 0.23 10.49 29.17
N MET A 111 0.02 10.65 27.87
CA MET A 111 -1.20 11.18 27.26
C MET A 111 -1.69 10.21 26.19
N LEU A 112 -2.97 9.87 26.24
CA LEU A 112 -3.58 8.94 25.30
C LEU A 112 -4.01 9.66 24.03
N THR A 113 -3.56 9.17 22.88
CA THR A 113 -4.01 9.65 21.58
C THR A 113 -5.41 9.15 21.22
N ILE A 114 -5.99 9.66 20.14
CA ILE A 114 -7.28 9.16 19.61
C ILE A 114 -7.19 7.71 19.10
N THR A 115 -5.97 7.22 18.80
CA THR A 115 -5.67 5.83 18.41
C THR A 115 -5.26 4.94 19.58
N SER A 116 -5.38 5.43 20.82
CA SER A 116 -4.96 4.73 22.05
C SER A 116 -3.44 4.50 22.20
N GLU A 117 -2.64 5.25 21.45
CA GLU A 117 -1.19 5.28 21.63
C GLU A 117 -0.82 6.23 22.78
N LEU A 118 0.33 6.02 23.41
CA LEU A 118 0.81 6.87 24.50
C LEU A 118 1.89 7.84 24.02
N LEU A 119 1.66 9.13 24.25
CA LEU A 119 2.67 10.18 24.12
C LEU A 119 3.19 10.56 25.50
N THR A 120 4.49 10.74 25.64
CA THR A 120 5.17 11.09 26.89
C THR A 120 5.61 12.55 26.88
N VAL A 121 5.22 13.29 27.90
CA VAL A 121 5.64 14.67 28.14
C VAL A 121 7.05 14.69 28.74
N GLY A 122 7.90 15.58 28.24
CA GLY A 122 9.18 15.95 28.84
C GLY A 122 9.22 17.43 29.18
N LEU A 123 9.67 17.77 30.39
CA LEU A 123 9.87 19.13 30.87
C LEU A 123 11.29 19.28 31.43
N THR A 124 12.24 19.64 30.55
CA THR A 124 13.65 19.81 30.94
C THR A 124 14.09 21.26 30.75
N ASN A 125 14.58 21.91 31.82
CA ASN A 125 15.08 23.29 31.79
C ASN A 125 14.08 24.32 31.19
N GLY A 126 12.78 24.08 31.35
CA GLY A 126 11.73 24.94 30.80
C GLY A 126 11.39 24.68 29.32
N VAL A 127 12.00 23.66 28.70
CA VAL A 127 11.63 23.15 27.37
C VAL A 127 10.54 22.11 27.53
N TYR A 128 9.43 22.30 26.81
CA TYR A 128 8.31 21.37 26.73
C TYR A 128 8.45 20.50 25.49
N THR A 129 8.55 19.18 25.68
CA THR A 129 8.63 18.20 24.60
C THR A 129 7.55 17.14 24.70
N VAL A 130 7.16 16.53 23.58
CA VAL A 130 6.30 15.35 23.51
C VAL A 130 6.99 14.28 22.67
N ASN A 131 7.25 13.10 23.25
CA ASN A 131 8.10 12.05 22.66
C ASN A 131 9.45 12.59 22.12
N GLY A 132 10.03 13.58 22.80
CA GLY A 132 11.28 14.22 22.42
C GLY A 132 11.16 15.33 21.37
N VAL A 133 9.98 15.54 20.77
CA VAL A 133 9.71 16.66 19.85
C VAL A 133 9.39 17.92 20.64
N GLU A 134 10.08 19.04 20.36
CA GLU A 134 9.85 20.32 21.03
C GLU A 134 8.52 20.97 20.61
N VAL A 135 7.76 21.41 21.61
CA VAL A 135 6.55 22.22 21.42
C VAL A 135 6.93 23.69 21.38
N ILE A 136 7.00 24.23 20.16
CA ILE A 136 7.50 25.60 19.90
C ILE A 136 6.50 26.70 20.26
N THR A 137 5.20 26.44 20.08
CA THR A 137 4.12 27.32 20.53
C THR A 137 3.08 26.47 21.23
N ALA A 138 2.86 26.74 22.51
CA ALA A 138 1.91 26.01 23.35
C ALA A 138 0.67 26.85 23.68
N ASP A 139 -0.39 26.16 24.10
CA ASP A 139 -1.57 26.73 24.74
C ASP A 139 -2.41 27.69 23.87
N ILE A 140 -2.50 27.43 22.55
CA ILE A 140 -3.41 28.21 21.69
C ILE A 140 -4.85 27.76 22.00
N PRO A 141 -5.71 28.64 22.52
CA PRO A 141 -7.05 28.25 22.95
C PRO A 141 -7.98 28.07 21.74
N ALA A 142 -8.73 26.98 21.72
CA ALA A 142 -9.81 26.71 20.77
C ALA A 142 -11.14 26.48 21.51
N SER A 143 -12.27 26.63 20.81
CA SER A 143 -13.61 26.41 21.39
C SER A 143 -13.85 24.95 21.81
N ASN A 144 -13.18 24.00 21.16
CA ASN A 144 -13.26 22.56 21.41
C ASN A 144 -11.93 21.92 21.87
N GLY A 145 -10.94 22.71 22.30
CA GLY A 145 -9.67 22.14 22.75
C GLY A 145 -8.51 23.12 22.90
N VAL A 146 -7.30 22.60 22.70
CA VAL A 146 -6.02 23.34 22.71
C VAL A 146 -5.20 22.94 21.48
N LEU A 147 -4.65 23.92 20.79
CA LEU A 147 -3.71 23.74 19.70
C LEU A 147 -2.30 24.06 20.18
N ASN A 148 -1.36 23.18 19.88
CA ASN A 148 0.07 23.34 20.05
C ASN A 148 0.74 23.20 18.68
N ILE A 149 1.89 23.84 18.48
CA ILE A 149 2.64 23.81 17.22
C ILE A 149 3.97 23.07 17.44
N VAL A 150 4.33 22.21 16.49
CA VAL A 150 5.60 21.46 16.46
C VAL A 150 6.25 21.54 15.06
N HIS A 151 7.58 21.49 14.98
CA HIS A 151 8.32 21.52 13.71
C HIS A 151 8.68 20.12 13.17
N GLU A 152 8.30 19.07 13.87
CA GLU A 152 8.58 17.67 13.51
C GLU A 152 7.34 16.81 13.76
N PHE A 153 7.29 15.63 13.13
CA PHE A 153 6.25 14.66 13.42
C PHE A 153 6.51 13.96 14.75
N ILE A 154 5.49 13.90 15.61
CA ILE A 154 5.48 13.07 16.81
C ILE A 154 5.25 11.63 16.37
N ASN A 155 6.18 10.72 16.64
CA ASN A 155 6.00 9.30 16.38
C ASN A 155 5.77 8.53 17.69
N PRO A 156 4.99 7.42 17.67
CA PRO A 156 4.99 6.47 18.77
C PRO A 156 6.41 5.99 19.02
N THR A 157 6.75 5.73 20.28
CA THR A 157 8.08 5.22 20.60
C THR A 157 8.14 3.75 20.18
N ALA A 158 8.70 3.44 19.00
CA ALA A 158 9.00 2.06 18.60
C ALA A 158 9.92 1.46 19.66
N THR A 159 9.45 0.42 20.34
CA THR A 159 10.24 -0.22 21.40
C THR A 159 11.22 -1.24 20.85
N GLY A 160 11.04 -1.63 19.58
CA GLY A 160 11.83 -2.65 18.90
C GLY A 160 11.43 -4.07 19.31
N ASN A 161 10.22 -4.26 19.83
CA ASN A 161 9.74 -5.54 20.35
C ASN A 161 8.50 -5.99 19.57
N THR A 162 8.69 -6.85 18.58
CA THR A 162 7.60 -7.60 17.94
C THR A 162 7.05 -8.66 18.88
N ILE A 163 5.93 -9.29 18.53
CA ILE A 163 5.38 -10.44 19.27
C ILE A 163 6.44 -11.55 19.40
N ALA A 164 7.20 -11.82 18.33
CA ALA A 164 8.28 -12.79 18.36
C ALA A 164 9.37 -12.39 19.37
N ASP A 165 9.74 -11.11 19.43
CA ASP A 165 10.75 -10.62 20.39
C ASP A 165 10.24 -10.72 21.83
N ILE A 166 8.96 -10.42 22.07
CA ILE A 166 8.33 -10.57 23.39
C ILE A 166 8.33 -12.03 23.85
N ILE A 167 7.93 -12.96 22.98
CA ILE A 167 7.90 -14.39 23.32
C ILE A 167 9.30 -14.95 23.54
N THR A 168 10.25 -14.63 22.66
CA THR A 168 11.63 -15.15 22.72
C THR A 168 12.42 -14.61 23.92
N THR A 169 12.17 -13.37 24.34
CA THR A 169 12.83 -12.77 25.50
C THR A 169 12.18 -13.11 26.84
N SER A 170 10.96 -13.69 26.82
CA SER A 170 10.24 -14.04 28.04
C SER A 170 10.85 -15.26 28.73
N PRO A 171 11.23 -15.17 30.03
CA PRO A 171 11.74 -16.31 30.79
C PRO A 171 10.73 -17.47 30.94
N ASP A 172 9.44 -17.19 30.79
CA ASP A 172 8.36 -18.14 31.02
C ASP A 172 7.86 -18.80 29.72
N HIS A 173 8.42 -18.47 28.56
CA HIS A 173 7.95 -18.93 27.24
C HIS A 173 9.09 -19.52 26.37
N GLN A 174 10.16 -20.02 27.00
CA GLN A 174 11.33 -20.54 26.29
C GLN A 174 10.99 -21.79 25.45
N ALA A 175 10.06 -22.63 25.91
CA ALA A 175 9.63 -23.83 25.21
C ALA A 175 8.82 -23.49 23.94
N ILE A 176 7.83 -22.59 24.03
CA ILE A 176 7.06 -22.18 22.85
C ILE A 176 7.92 -21.41 21.86
N ALA A 177 8.83 -20.55 22.34
CA ALA A 177 9.79 -19.83 21.49
C ALA A 177 10.63 -20.81 20.65
N SER A 178 11.17 -21.87 21.28
CA SER A 178 11.93 -22.90 20.57
C SER A 178 11.10 -23.62 19.51
N ILE A 179 9.83 -23.93 19.80
CA ILE A 179 8.96 -24.64 18.86
C ILE A 179 8.62 -23.74 17.66
N LEU A 180 8.24 -22.48 17.89
CA LEU A 180 7.95 -21.50 16.84
C LEU A 180 9.15 -21.28 15.91
N SER A 181 10.35 -21.23 16.48
CA SER A 181 11.59 -21.12 15.73
C SER A 181 11.78 -22.32 14.79
N THR A 182 11.63 -23.54 15.31
CA THR A 182 11.79 -24.76 14.51
C THR A 182 10.67 -24.98 13.48
N SER A 183 9.47 -24.42 13.70
CA SER A 183 8.35 -24.52 12.77
C SER A 183 8.34 -23.43 11.69
N GLY A 184 9.25 -22.45 11.77
CA GLY A 184 9.31 -21.29 10.88
C GLY A 184 8.23 -20.23 11.15
N LEU A 185 7.44 -20.36 12.23
CA LEU A 185 6.38 -19.40 12.57
C LEU A 185 6.94 -18.17 13.32
N GLU A 186 8.18 -18.25 13.84
CA GLU A 186 8.83 -17.10 14.48
C GLU A 186 9.01 -15.92 13.52
N ASP A 187 9.44 -16.18 12.28
CA ASP A 187 9.62 -15.14 11.27
C ASP A 187 8.28 -14.57 10.82
N ASP A 188 7.24 -15.40 10.70
CA ASP A 188 5.86 -14.95 10.43
C ASP A 188 5.39 -13.97 11.52
N LEU A 189 5.69 -14.24 12.80
CA LEU A 189 5.34 -13.38 13.94
C LEU A 189 6.25 -12.15 14.11
N ARG A 190 7.36 -12.04 13.37
CA ARG A 190 8.13 -10.79 13.21
C ARG A 190 7.60 -9.93 12.08
N GLY A 191 6.83 -10.50 11.17
CA GLY A 191 6.26 -9.82 10.01
C GLY A 191 5.27 -8.72 10.37
N GLU A 192 4.75 -8.05 9.35
CA GLU A 192 3.73 -7.02 9.51
C GLU A 192 2.45 -7.64 10.07
N GLY A 193 2.03 -7.14 11.24
CA GLY A 193 0.81 -7.55 11.93
C GLY A 193 -0.43 -6.77 11.43
N PRO A 194 -1.50 -6.66 12.23
CA PRO A 194 -1.56 -7.02 13.65
C PRO A 194 -1.84 -8.52 13.90
N PHE A 195 -1.19 -9.10 14.91
CA PHE A 195 -1.53 -10.43 15.43
C PHE A 195 -1.98 -10.39 16.90
N THR A 196 -2.67 -11.44 17.34
CA THR A 196 -2.85 -11.75 18.76
C THR A 196 -2.40 -13.17 19.04
N VAL A 197 -1.56 -13.37 20.06
CA VAL A 197 -1.06 -14.69 20.46
C VAL A 197 -1.46 -15.01 21.89
N PHE A 198 -2.11 -16.16 22.09
CA PHE A 198 -2.31 -16.75 23.41
C PHE A 198 -1.11 -17.65 23.73
N ALA A 199 -0.07 -17.10 24.35
CA ALA A 199 1.20 -17.78 24.56
C ALA A 199 1.15 -18.72 25.79
N PRO A 200 1.28 -20.05 25.63
CA PRO A 200 1.33 -20.96 26.75
C PRO A 200 2.68 -20.88 27.47
N THR A 201 2.65 -20.86 28.80
CA THR A 201 3.88 -20.86 29.62
C THR A 201 4.65 -22.18 29.49
N ASP A 202 5.93 -22.17 29.85
CA ASP A 202 6.77 -23.36 29.91
C ASP A 202 6.18 -24.42 30.84
N ALA A 203 5.53 -24.00 31.93
CA ALA A 203 4.81 -24.90 32.82
C ALA A 203 3.64 -25.59 32.08
N ALA A 204 2.89 -24.84 31.27
CA ALA A 204 1.79 -25.39 30.46
C ALA A 204 2.28 -26.42 29.44
N ILE A 205 3.36 -26.12 28.71
CA ILE A 205 3.93 -27.04 27.71
C ILE A 205 4.50 -28.30 28.38
N ASN A 206 5.22 -28.14 29.48
CA ASN A 206 5.80 -29.27 30.21
C ASN A 206 4.74 -30.17 30.88
N ALA A 207 3.51 -29.66 31.06
CA ALA A 207 2.38 -30.43 31.58
C ALA A 207 1.67 -31.28 30.52
N LEU A 208 2.02 -31.15 29.23
CA LEU A 208 1.46 -31.98 28.17
C LEU A 208 1.78 -33.47 28.36
N ASP A 209 0.82 -34.33 28.02
CA ASP A 209 1.01 -35.76 28.09
C ASP A 209 2.15 -36.22 27.14
N PRO A 210 3.11 -37.03 27.60
CA PRO A 210 4.25 -37.45 26.77
C PRO A 210 3.88 -38.28 25.53
N LEU A 211 2.76 -39.00 25.53
CA LEU A 211 2.27 -39.71 24.35
C LEU A 211 1.70 -38.71 23.35
N PHE A 212 0.93 -37.73 23.82
CA PHE A 212 0.43 -36.65 22.98
C PHE A 212 1.56 -35.86 22.32
N VAL A 213 2.62 -35.53 23.07
CA VAL A 213 3.81 -34.88 22.50
C VAL A 213 4.46 -35.73 21.41
N GLN A 214 4.55 -37.05 21.60
CA GLN A 214 5.07 -37.95 20.54
C GLN A 214 4.20 -37.93 19.28
N GLU A 215 2.88 -37.87 19.42
CA GLU A 215 1.98 -37.77 18.27
C GLU A 215 2.17 -36.46 17.49
N LEU A 216 2.30 -35.34 18.20
CA LEU A 216 2.57 -34.04 17.57
C LEU A 216 3.92 -34.04 16.83
N LEU A 217 4.96 -34.59 17.45
CA LEU A 217 6.30 -34.65 16.85
C LEU A 217 6.38 -35.62 15.66
N ALA A 218 5.49 -36.62 15.59
CA ALA A 218 5.39 -37.54 14.46
C ALA A 218 4.70 -36.90 13.24
N ASP A 219 3.81 -35.93 13.45
CA ASP A 219 3.14 -35.17 12.40
C ASP A 219 3.32 -33.66 12.59
N GLN A 220 4.51 -33.19 12.23
CA GLN A 220 4.89 -31.80 12.43
C GLN A 220 4.16 -30.84 11.47
N ALA A 221 3.92 -31.28 10.23
CA ALA A 221 3.30 -30.47 9.20
C ALA A 221 1.77 -30.40 9.34
N GLY A 222 1.14 -31.42 9.94
CA GLY A 222 -0.29 -31.44 10.23
C GLY A 222 -0.59 -31.07 11.69
N LYS A 223 -0.55 -32.06 12.58
CA LYS A 223 -0.97 -31.92 13.99
C LYS A 223 -0.22 -30.83 14.77
N LEU A 224 1.12 -30.83 14.75
CA LEU A 224 1.89 -29.82 15.49
C LEU A 224 1.66 -28.41 14.94
N ARG A 225 1.69 -28.25 13.62
CA ARG A 225 1.41 -26.95 13.00
C ARG A 225 0.01 -26.45 13.35
N SER A 226 -1.01 -27.31 13.29
CA SER A 226 -2.38 -26.97 13.68
C SER A 226 -2.49 -26.53 15.15
N LEU A 227 -1.80 -27.23 16.06
CA LEU A 227 -1.73 -26.85 17.47
C LEU A 227 -1.13 -25.45 17.65
N LEU A 228 0.00 -25.15 17.00
CA LEU A 228 0.65 -23.84 17.10
C LEU A 228 -0.24 -22.73 16.56
N LEU A 229 -0.85 -22.95 15.39
CA LEU A 229 -1.78 -22.00 14.78
C LEU A 229 -3.08 -21.82 15.58
N TYR A 230 -3.45 -22.76 16.47
CA TYR A 230 -4.58 -22.60 17.37
C TYR A 230 -4.33 -21.58 18.50
N HIS A 231 -3.08 -21.13 18.68
CA HIS A 231 -2.71 -20.10 19.65
C HIS A 231 -2.55 -18.72 19.01
N ILE A 232 -2.67 -18.61 17.68
CA ILE A 232 -2.41 -17.39 16.92
C ILE A 232 -3.69 -16.99 16.21
N THR A 233 -3.98 -15.68 16.17
CA THR A 233 -5.02 -15.10 15.31
C THR A 233 -4.50 -13.82 14.68
N PHE A 234 -5.05 -13.46 13.53
CA PHE A 234 -4.87 -12.13 12.95
C PHE A 234 -5.79 -11.12 13.67
N GLY A 235 -5.36 -9.86 13.77
CA GLY A 235 -6.08 -8.80 14.46
C GLY A 235 -5.47 -8.43 15.82
N ASN A 236 -5.70 -7.18 16.23
CA ASN A 236 -5.27 -6.65 17.53
C ASN A 236 -6.40 -6.79 18.57
N PHE A 237 -6.41 -7.88 19.31
CA PHE A 237 -7.42 -8.16 20.33
C PHE A 237 -6.87 -7.91 21.74
N THR A 238 -7.10 -6.70 22.24
CA THR A 238 -6.88 -6.38 23.66
C THR A 238 -8.08 -6.86 24.49
N SER A 239 -7.88 -7.03 25.80
CA SER A 239 -8.98 -7.39 26.70
C SER A 239 -10.09 -6.35 26.71
N SER A 240 -9.78 -5.07 26.43
CA SER A 240 -10.76 -3.99 26.27
C SER A 240 -11.53 -4.02 24.96
N SER A 241 -10.99 -4.63 23.89
CA SER A 241 -11.68 -4.74 22.60
C SER A 241 -12.57 -5.99 22.50
N LEU A 242 -12.48 -6.89 23.49
CA LEU A 242 -13.20 -8.17 23.51
C LEU A 242 -14.46 -8.09 24.38
N THR A 243 -15.46 -8.88 24.01
CA THR A 243 -16.75 -8.97 24.71
C THR A 243 -17.02 -10.38 25.22
N ASN A 244 -17.90 -10.50 26.22
CA ASN A 244 -18.20 -11.80 26.84
C ASN A 244 -18.97 -12.73 25.90
N ASN A 245 -18.53 -13.99 25.82
CA ASN A 245 -18.98 -15.02 24.86
C ASN A 245 -18.63 -14.71 23.40
N GLN A 246 -17.65 -13.84 23.16
CA GLN A 246 -17.15 -13.59 21.81
C GLN A 246 -16.36 -14.79 21.30
N GLU A 247 -16.66 -15.24 20.09
CA GLU A 247 -15.84 -16.26 19.43
C GLU A 247 -14.78 -15.59 18.54
N ILE A 248 -13.55 -16.08 18.62
CA ILE A 248 -12.42 -15.65 17.81
C ILE A 248 -11.98 -16.83 16.95
N LEU A 249 -11.82 -16.60 15.65
CA LEU A 249 -11.30 -17.59 14.72
C LEU A 249 -9.78 -17.60 14.75
N MET A 250 -9.18 -18.76 15.00
CA MET A 250 -7.74 -18.93 15.10
C MET A 250 -7.13 -19.29 13.75
N SER A 251 -5.81 -19.13 13.61
CA SER A 251 -5.06 -19.35 12.38
C SER A 251 -5.06 -20.80 11.89
N ASN A 252 -5.57 -21.76 12.67
CA ASN A 252 -5.78 -23.15 12.24
C ASN A 252 -7.21 -23.43 11.70
N GLY A 253 -8.12 -22.46 11.74
CA GLY A 253 -9.50 -22.62 11.28
C GLY A 253 -10.50 -23.10 12.31
N GLN A 254 -10.10 -23.22 13.57
CA GLN A 254 -10.99 -23.49 14.68
C GLN A 254 -11.22 -22.21 15.50
N ARG A 255 -12.34 -22.15 16.22
CA ARG A 255 -12.69 -21.00 17.05
C ARG A 255 -12.29 -21.23 18.51
N VAL A 256 -12.03 -20.14 19.21
CA VAL A 256 -11.97 -20.09 20.67
C VAL A 256 -13.07 -19.17 21.19
N THR A 257 -13.64 -19.50 22.33
CA THR A 257 -14.61 -18.64 23.01
C THR A 257 -13.91 -17.82 24.09
N ILE A 258 -14.10 -16.51 24.04
CA ILE A 258 -13.68 -15.59 25.10
C ILE A 258 -14.81 -15.40 26.09
N THR A 259 -14.53 -15.64 27.37
CA THR A 259 -15.45 -15.36 28.47
C THR A 259 -14.79 -14.52 29.55
N PHE A 260 -15.61 -13.83 30.34
CA PHE A 260 -15.16 -13.03 31.47
C PHE A 260 -15.83 -13.53 32.75
N ASP A 261 -15.02 -13.92 33.74
CA ASP A 261 -15.44 -14.15 35.12
C ASP A 261 -14.93 -13.00 36.01
N GLY A 262 -15.76 -11.97 36.18
CA GLY A 262 -15.32 -10.70 36.75
C GLY A 262 -14.27 -10.03 35.85
N ASP A 263 -13.09 -9.74 36.41
CA ASP A 263 -11.97 -9.15 35.67
C ASP A 263 -11.06 -10.19 34.97
N ILE A 264 -11.32 -11.48 35.20
CA ILE A 264 -10.53 -12.59 34.64
C ILE A 264 -11.06 -12.89 33.23
N MET A 265 -10.23 -12.62 32.24
CA MET A 265 -10.47 -13.05 30.86
C MET A 265 -10.10 -14.53 30.72
N MET A 266 -10.93 -15.29 30.04
CA MET A 266 -10.71 -16.70 29.76
C MET A 266 -10.82 -16.98 28.25
N VAL A 267 -10.02 -17.92 27.77
CA VAL A 267 -10.06 -18.45 26.40
C VAL A 267 -10.38 -19.94 26.48
N ASN A 268 -11.50 -20.39 25.91
CA ASN A 268 -12.00 -21.77 26.08
C ASN A 268 -12.07 -22.23 27.55
N ASN A 269 -12.48 -21.33 28.45
CA ASN A 269 -12.49 -21.53 29.91
C ASN A 269 -11.10 -21.68 30.57
N ILE A 270 -10.01 -21.44 29.84
CA ILE A 270 -8.65 -21.35 30.38
C ILE A 270 -8.41 -19.89 30.79
N PRO A 271 -8.06 -19.62 32.06
CA PRO A 271 -7.78 -18.26 32.51
C PRO A 271 -6.52 -17.72 31.85
N VAL A 272 -6.61 -16.48 31.36
CA VAL A 272 -5.45 -15.70 30.91
C VAL A 272 -4.75 -15.15 32.13
N THR A 273 -3.46 -15.49 32.27
CA THR A 273 -2.65 -15.17 33.46
C THR A 273 -2.10 -13.76 33.40
N VAL A 274 -1.66 -13.33 32.21
CA VAL A 274 -1.22 -11.97 31.91
C VAL A 274 -1.86 -11.56 30.60
N LYS A 275 -2.68 -10.51 30.63
CA LYS A 275 -3.36 -9.97 29.44
C LYS A 275 -2.70 -8.67 28.97
N ASP A 276 -2.90 -8.33 27.70
CA ASP A 276 -2.54 -7.04 27.10
C ASP A 276 -1.03 -6.74 27.10
N ILE A 277 -0.19 -7.72 26.80
CA ILE A 277 1.23 -7.48 26.55
C ILE A 277 1.36 -6.90 25.14
N ILE A 278 1.55 -5.59 25.05
CA ILE A 278 1.57 -4.85 23.78
C ILE A 278 2.92 -5.02 23.08
N ALA A 279 2.87 -5.35 21.78
CA ALA A 279 3.99 -5.43 20.87
C ALA A 279 3.86 -4.42 19.72
N ASP A 280 4.95 -4.15 19.02
CA ASP A 280 4.96 -3.24 17.86
C ASP A 280 4.05 -3.76 16.70
N ASN A 281 3.82 -5.08 16.62
CA ASN A 281 2.98 -5.72 15.59
C ASN A 281 1.79 -6.53 16.16
N GLY A 282 1.34 -6.26 17.38
CA GLY A 282 0.13 -6.88 17.94
C GLY A 282 0.11 -7.04 19.46
N VAL A 283 -0.56 -8.08 19.96
CA VAL A 283 -0.77 -8.32 21.40
C VAL A 283 -0.48 -9.77 21.79
N VAL A 284 0.11 -9.96 22.98
CA VAL A 284 0.30 -11.29 23.60
C VAL A 284 -0.53 -11.39 24.89
N HIS A 285 -1.20 -12.52 25.05
CA HIS A 285 -1.89 -12.94 26.27
C HIS A 285 -1.25 -14.24 26.77
N SER A 286 -0.71 -14.26 27.98
CA SER A 286 -0.10 -15.48 28.55
C SER A 286 -1.16 -16.39 29.17
N ILE A 287 -1.02 -17.71 28.99
CA ILE A 287 -1.92 -18.74 29.52
C ILE A 287 -1.14 -19.89 30.17
N ASP A 288 -1.70 -20.47 31.24
CA ASP A 288 -1.08 -21.60 31.96
C ASP A 288 -1.61 -22.97 31.48
N THR A 289 -2.23 -23.03 30.30
CA THR A 289 -2.66 -24.29 29.69
C THR A 289 -2.54 -24.17 28.17
N VAL A 290 -2.04 -25.22 27.52
CA VAL A 290 -1.95 -25.27 26.06
C VAL A 290 -3.36 -25.41 25.47
N LEU A 291 -3.71 -24.56 24.51
CA LEU A 291 -4.93 -24.72 23.72
C LEU A 291 -4.79 -25.96 22.84
N ILE A 292 -5.64 -26.96 23.09
CA ILE A 292 -5.65 -28.20 22.31
C ILE A 292 -6.79 -28.10 21.29
N PRO A 293 -6.51 -28.05 19.98
CA PRO A 293 -7.54 -28.09 18.96
C PRO A 293 -8.12 -29.49 18.83
N GLU A 294 -9.27 -29.62 18.16
CA GLU A 294 -9.73 -30.92 17.68
C GLU A 294 -8.75 -31.43 16.62
N LEU A 295 -8.07 -32.55 16.88
CA LEU A 295 -7.03 -33.13 16.01
C LEU A 295 -7.51 -34.35 15.21
N ASP A 296 -8.76 -34.78 15.42
CA ASP A 296 -9.35 -35.90 14.69
C ASP A 296 -9.75 -35.50 13.26
N GLU A 297 -9.66 -36.48 12.35
CA GLU A 297 -9.63 -36.40 10.88
C GLU A 297 -10.88 -35.78 10.22
N SER A 298 -11.15 -34.48 10.41
CA SER A 298 -11.95 -33.77 9.41
C SER A 298 -11.04 -33.43 8.22
N ASN A 299 -11.44 -33.84 7.02
CA ASN A 299 -10.78 -33.51 5.77
C ASN A 299 -11.73 -32.67 4.90
N THR A 300 -12.39 -31.68 5.51
CA THR A 300 -13.22 -30.73 4.78
C THR A 300 -12.37 -29.85 3.88
N ILE A 301 -12.99 -29.16 2.92
CA ILE A 301 -12.30 -28.19 2.07
C ILE A 301 -11.54 -27.17 2.92
N LEU A 302 -12.16 -26.66 4.00
CA LEU A 302 -11.51 -25.68 4.85
C LEU A 302 -10.30 -26.27 5.59
N ASP A 303 -10.35 -27.54 5.99
CA ASP A 303 -9.20 -28.22 6.63
C ASP A 303 -8.02 -28.37 5.68
N ILE A 304 -8.30 -28.70 4.42
CA ILE A 304 -7.27 -28.81 3.37
C ILE A 304 -6.60 -27.45 3.15
N VAL A 305 -7.40 -26.38 3.08
CA VAL A 305 -6.91 -25.01 2.92
C VAL A 305 -6.09 -24.58 4.14
N ALA A 306 -6.57 -24.80 5.36
CA ALA A 306 -5.90 -24.41 6.61
C ALA A 306 -4.56 -25.13 6.83
N ARG A 307 -4.44 -26.39 6.41
CA ARG A 307 -3.17 -27.16 6.51
C ARG A 307 -2.17 -26.79 5.43
N SER A 308 -2.58 -26.08 4.39
CA SER A 308 -1.72 -25.77 3.25
C SER A 308 -0.89 -24.50 3.48
N PRO A 309 0.46 -24.58 3.45
CA PRO A 309 1.31 -23.39 3.55
C PRO A 309 1.18 -22.44 2.35
N GLN A 310 0.64 -22.90 1.22
CA GLN A 310 0.42 -22.09 0.02
C GLN A 310 -0.94 -21.38 -0.01
N HIS A 311 -1.78 -21.53 1.02
CA HIS A 311 -3.14 -20.98 1.03
C HIS A 311 -3.45 -20.19 2.31
N THR A 312 -2.42 -19.66 2.96
CA THR A 312 -2.56 -18.89 4.21
C THR A 312 -3.35 -17.60 3.98
N ILE A 313 -3.17 -16.93 2.84
CA ILE A 313 -3.93 -15.70 2.49
C ILE A 313 -5.40 -16.04 2.26
N LEU A 314 -5.69 -17.05 1.42
CA LEU A 314 -7.07 -17.54 1.16
C LEU A 314 -7.79 -17.92 2.46
N PHE A 315 -7.08 -18.66 3.32
CA PHE A 315 -7.59 -19.09 4.61
C PHE A 315 -7.96 -17.89 5.50
N ALA A 316 -7.08 -16.88 5.59
CA ALA A 316 -7.36 -15.64 6.30
C ALA A 316 -8.55 -14.88 5.68
N SER A 317 -8.69 -14.84 4.35
CA SER A 317 -9.83 -14.19 3.69
C SER A 317 -11.16 -14.83 4.09
N ILE A 318 -11.23 -16.17 4.04
CA ILE A 318 -12.42 -16.95 4.45
C ILE A 318 -12.80 -16.63 5.88
N ALA A 319 -11.80 -16.59 6.76
CA ALA A 319 -11.95 -16.31 8.17
C ALA A 319 -12.53 -14.92 8.45
N LEU A 320 -11.94 -13.88 7.86
CA LEU A 320 -12.36 -12.49 8.01
C LEU A 320 -13.79 -12.24 7.49
N ASN A 321 -14.24 -13.07 6.54
CA ASN A 321 -15.56 -12.98 5.91
C ASN A 321 -16.64 -13.83 6.58
N GLY A 322 -16.31 -14.59 7.62
CA GLY A 322 -17.27 -15.46 8.30
C GLY A 322 -17.83 -16.58 7.41
N LEU A 323 -17.08 -17.02 6.40
CA LEU A 323 -17.47 -18.13 5.51
C LEU A 323 -16.99 -19.49 6.03
N ASP A 324 -16.32 -19.53 7.18
CA ASP A 324 -15.69 -20.70 7.78
C ASP A 324 -16.69 -21.81 8.12
N GLU A 325 -17.80 -21.47 8.79
CA GLU A 325 -18.81 -22.45 9.18
C GLU A 325 -19.53 -23.04 7.94
N SER A 326 -19.86 -22.19 6.97
CA SER A 326 -20.44 -22.63 5.70
C SER A 326 -19.49 -23.56 4.95
N LEU A 327 -18.21 -23.23 4.82
CA LEU A 327 -17.25 -24.07 4.08
C LEU A 327 -16.85 -25.37 4.79
N ARG A 328 -17.10 -25.49 6.10
CA ARG A 328 -16.95 -26.75 6.84
C ARG A 328 -18.18 -27.65 6.73
N SER A 329 -19.37 -27.08 6.63
CA SER A 329 -20.66 -27.80 6.72
C SER A 329 -21.38 -28.00 5.39
N GLU A 330 -21.21 -27.08 4.43
CA GLU A 330 -21.83 -27.15 3.11
C GLU A 330 -21.09 -28.15 2.21
N GLY A 331 -21.87 -28.93 1.46
CA GLY A 331 -21.35 -29.90 0.51
C GLY A 331 -22.43 -30.77 -0.11
N PRO A 332 -22.18 -31.37 -1.29
CA PRO A 332 -20.91 -31.31 -2.02
C PRO A 332 -20.70 -29.96 -2.72
N ILE A 333 -19.51 -29.38 -2.58
CA ILE A 333 -19.07 -28.16 -3.30
C ILE A 333 -17.68 -28.37 -3.92
N THR A 334 -17.25 -27.46 -4.79
CA THR A 334 -15.89 -27.44 -5.34
C THR A 334 -15.29 -26.06 -5.15
N LEU A 335 -14.11 -25.99 -4.53
CA LEU A 335 -13.34 -24.78 -4.33
C LEU A 335 -12.20 -24.70 -5.35
N PHE A 336 -12.12 -23.59 -6.07
CA PHE A 336 -10.95 -23.19 -6.85
C PHE A 336 -10.07 -22.32 -5.97
N ALA A 337 -9.06 -22.92 -5.32
CA ALA A 337 -8.24 -22.30 -4.29
C ALA A 337 -7.02 -21.55 -4.87
N PRO A 338 -7.00 -20.20 -4.87
CA PRO A 338 -5.84 -19.43 -5.28
C PRO A 338 -4.70 -19.53 -4.26
N THR A 339 -3.48 -19.75 -4.77
CA THR A 339 -2.27 -19.80 -3.93
C THR A 339 -1.88 -18.42 -3.37
N ASN A 340 -1.01 -18.38 -2.35
CA ASN A 340 -0.45 -17.13 -1.83
C ASN A 340 0.21 -16.31 -2.95
N ALA A 341 0.98 -16.95 -3.84
CA ALA A 341 1.59 -16.30 -5.00
C ALA A 341 0.54 -15.70 -5.95
N ALA A 342 -0.65 -16.30 -6.05
CA ALA A 342 -1.76 -15.75 -6.84
C ALA A 342 -2.31 -14.45 -6.23
N PHE A 343 -2.40 -14.37 -4.90
CA PHE A 343 -2.76 -13.14 -4.19
C PHE A 343 -1.63 -12.10 -4.28
N GLU A 344 -0.37 -12.49 -4.05
CA GLU A 344 0.79 -11.61 -4.14
C GLU A 344 1.01 -11.01 -5.54
N ALA A 345 0.57 -11.72 -6.58
CA ALA A 345 0.58 -11.23 -7.95
C ALA A 345 -0.53 -10.20 -8.23
N MET A 346 -1.50 -10.04 -7.33
CA MET A 346 -2.53 -9.01 -7.45
C MET A 346 -1.93 -7.62 -7.13
N PRO A 347 -2.50 -6.54 -7.70
CA PRO A 347 -2.17 -5.19 -7.24
C PRO A 347 -2.38 -5.07 -5.72
N GLN A 348 -1.39 -4.51 -5.00
CA GLN A 348 -1.35 -4.55 -3.52
C GLN A 348 -2.58 -3.93 -2.81
N GLY A 349 -3.33 -3.01 -3.44
CA GLY A 349 -4.58 -2.48 -2.86
C GLY A 349 -5.80 -3.40 -3.02
N LEU A 350 -5.78 -4.28 -4.02
CA LEU A 350 -6.90 -5.18 -4.30
C LEU A 350 -6.94 -6.34 -3.30
N ILE A 351 -5.79 -6.72 -2.74
CA ILE A 351 -5.70 -7.76 -1.70
C ILE A 351 -6.44 -7.28 -0.45
N GLU A 352 -6.19 -6.05 0.01
CA GLU A 352 -6.88 -5.48 1.18
C GLU A 352 -8.39 -5.37 0.96
N ASP A 353 -8.84 -4.92 -0.22
CA ASP A 353 -10.26 -4.91 -0.57
C ASP A 353 -10.89 -6.33 -0.58
N ILE A 354 -10.11 -7.34 -0.97
CA ILE A 354 -10.54 -8.76 -0.97
C ILE A 354 -10.46 -9.39 0.42
N LEU A 355 -9.58 -8.92 1.31
CA LEU A 355 -9.44 -9.46 2.67
C LEU A 355 -10.38 -8.77 3.66
N LEU A 356 -10.55 -7.46 3.52
CA LEU A 356 -11.15 -6.57 4.53
C LEU A 356 -12.28 -5.69 3.97
N GLY A 357 -12.42 -5.57 2.65
CA GLY A 357 -13.42 -4.70 2.01
C GLY A 357 -14.83 -5.31 1.98
N GLY A 358 -15.86 -4.48 1.85
CA GLY A 358 -17.28 -4.91 1.93
C GLY A 358 -17.76 -5.87 0.84
N ASN A 359 -16.96 -6.15 -0.19
CA ASN A 359 -17.27 -7.10 -1.27
C ASN A 359 -16.48 -8.42 -1.19
N SER A 360 -15.61 -8.58 -0.19
CA SER A 360 -14.69 -9.71 -0.03
C SER A 360 -15.40 -11.08 -0.04
N ALA A 361 -16.51 -11.23 0.68
CA ALA A 361 -17.32 -12.46 0.66
C ALA A 361 -17.79 -12.85 -0.75
N LYS A 362 -18.16 -11.86 -1.59
CA LYS A 362 -18.58 -12.12 -2.97
C LYS A 362 -17.42 -12.61 -3.84
N VAL A 363 -16.22 -12.08 -3.64
CA VAL A 363 -15.01 -12.55 -4.31
C VAL A 363 -14.72 -14.00 -3.92
N LEU A 364 -14.85 -14.35 -2.65
CA LEU A 364 -14.64 -15.73 -2.17
C LEU A 364 -15.70 -16.69 -2.74
N LEU A 365 -16.97 -16.30 -2.78
CA LEU A 365 -18.04 -17.10 -3.40
C LEU A 365 -17.85 -17.29 -4.91
N ARG A 366 -17.13 -16.40 -5.59
CA ARG A 366 -16.75 -16.52 -7.01
C ARG A 366 -15.72 -17.64 -7.28
N HIS A 367 -15.12 -18.19 -6.22
CA HIS A 367 -14.19 -19.32 -6.30
C HIS A 367 -14.85 -20.66 -5.97
N ILE A 368 -16.15 -20.68 -5.66
CA ILE A 368 -16.84 -21.87 -5.19
C ILE A 368 -17.97 -22.18 -6.15
N THR A 369 -18.11 -23.44 -6.53
CA THR A 369 -19.26 -23.94 -7.30
C THR A 369 -19.93 -25.11 -6.57
N ASN A 370 -21.20 -25.35 -6.89
CA ASN A 370 -21.97 -26.42 -6.27
C ASN A 370 -21.67 -27.78 -6.91
N GLY A 371 -21.63 -28.83 -6.09
CA GLY A 371 -21.32 -30.21 -6.51
C GLY A 371 -19.82 -30.56 -6.46
N LYS A 372 -19.51 -31.86 -6.54
CA LYS A 372 -18.15 -32.36 -6.77
C LYS A 372 -17.84 -32.29 -8.27
N VAL A 373 -17.04 -31.31 -8.66
CA VAL A 373 -16.67 -31.06 -10.05
C VAL A 373 -15.23 -31.52 -10.24
N TYR A 374 -15.06 -32.72 -10.82
CA TYR A 374 -13.74 -33.28 -11.11
C TYR A 374 -13.17 -32.71 -12.40
N SER A 375 -11.85 -32.63 -12.52
CA SER A 375 -11.17 -32.06 -13.69
C SER A 375 -11.49 -32.81 -15.00
N ASP A 376 -11.79 -34.11 -14.91
CA ASP A 376 -12.24 -34.93 -16.04
C ASP A 376 -13.64 -34.56 -16.55
N SER A 377 -14.49 -33.98 -15.69
CA SER A 377 -15.83 -33.50 -16.07
C SER A 377 -15.84 -32.10 -16.68
N LEU A 378 -14.70 -31.39 -16.61
CA LEU A 378 -14.55 -30.04 -17.12
C LEU A 378 -14.18 -30.06 -18.62
N GLU A 379 -15.20 -30.19 -19.47
CA GLU A 379 -15.05 -30.18 -20.93
C GLU A 379 -14.62 -28.81 -21.46
N ASP A 380 -13.91 -28.80 -22.61
CA ASP A 380 -13.51 -27.56 -23.27
C ASP A 380 -14.74 -26.74 -23.70
N PHE A 381 -14.73 -25.45 -23.39
CA PHE A 381 -15.84 -24.51 -23.53
C PHE A 381 -17.11 -24.81 -22.71
N SER A 382 -17.03 -25.72 -21.71
CA SER A 382 -18.13 -25.89 -20.76
C SER A 382 -18.25 -24.68 -19.83
N SER A 383 -19.47 -24.37 -19.37
CA SER A 383 -19.70 -23.31 -18.39
C SER A 383 -19.81 -23.85 -16.96
N ILE A 384 -19.33 -23.04 -16.00
CA ILE A 384 -19.43 -23.30 -14.56
C ILE A 384 -20.06 -22.09 -13.91
N VAL A 385 -21.14 -22.31 -13.18
CA VAL A 385 -21.80 -21.28 -12.37
C VAL A 385 -21.24 -21.33 -10.95
N MET A 386 -20.78 -20.19 -10.46
CA MET A 386 -20.23 -20.04 -9.11
C MET A 386 -21.30 -19.61 -8.11
N LEU A 387 -21.00 -19.69 -6.81
CA LEU A 387 -21.95 -19.36 -5.75
C LEU A 387 -22.28 -17.86 -5.67
N ASP A 388 -21.42 -16.98 -6.21
CA ASP A 388 -21.73 -15.55 -6.38
C ASP A 388 -22.70 -15.27 -7.55
N GLY A 389 -23.08 -16.32 -8.30
CA GLY A 389 -23.95 -16.25 -9.48
C GLY A 389 -23.22 -15.96 -10.78
N SER A 390 -21.90 -15.78 -10.77
CA SER A 390 -21.11 -15.62 -11.99
C SER A 390 -20.98 -16.92 -12.77
N GLU A 391 -20.82 -16.79 -14.08
CA GLU A 391 -20.63 -17.92 -14.98
C GLU A 391 -19.30 -17.77 -15.70
N PHE A 392 -18.48 -18.82 -15.62
CA PHE A 392 -17.18 -18.89 -16.27
C PHE A 392 -17.14 -20.01 -17.28
N ILE A 393 -16.20 -19.91 -18.22
CA ILE A 393 -15.97 -20.92 -19.25
C ILE A 393 -14.66 -21.64 -18.95
N ILE A 394 -14.68 -22.97 -19.05
CA ILE A 394 -13.47 -23.77 -19.03
C ILE A 394 -12.82 -23.74 -20.40
N TYR A 395 -11.53 -23.46 -20.41
CA TYR A 395 -10.69 -23.55 -21.61
C TYR A 395 -9.63 -24.64 -21.41
N ARG A 396 -9.53 -25.56 -22.37
CA ARG A 396 -8.55 -26.64 -22.35
C ARG A 396 -7.57 -26.46 -23.50
N ASN A 397 -6.31 -26.20 -23.17
CA ASN A 397 -5.22 -26.17 -24.13
C ASN A 397 -4.22 -27.27 -23.81
N GLN A 398 -4.24 -28.34 -24.61
CA GLN A 398 -3.48 -29.56 -24.35
C GLN A 398 -3.82 -30.12 -22.96
N ASP A 399 -2.85 -30.20 -22.05
CA ASP A 399 -3.02 -30.72 -20.69
C ASP A 399 -3.40 -29.62 -19.67
N LYS A 400 -3.40 -28.35 -20.08
CA LYS A 400 -3.76 -27.21 -19.23
C LYS A 400 -5.27 -26.98 -19.23
N LEU A 401 -5.85 -26.92 -18.03
CA LEU A 401 -7.20 -26.41 -17.80
C LEU A 401 -7.09 -25.00 -17.25
N SER A 402 -7.91 -24.10 -17.80
CA SER A 402 -7.98 -22.71 -17.37
C SER A 402 -9.43 -22.27 -17.25
N ILE A 403 -9.67 -21.29 -16.38
CA ILE A 403 -10.97 -20.63 -16.18
C ILE A 403 -10.91 -19.30 -16.92
N ALA A 404 -11.92 -18.99 -17.73
CA ALA A 404 -12.02 -17.79 -18.55
C ALA A 404 -13.42 -17.17 -18.45
N GLU A 405 -13.58 -15.93 -18.92
CA GLU A 405 -14.86 -15.21 -18.97
C GLU A 405 -15.12 -14.68 -20.39
N ILE A 406 -16.40 -14.63 -20.80
CA ILE A 406 -16.80 -14.04 -22.09
C ILE A 406 -17.39 -12.66 -21.81
N ILE A 407 -16.82 -11.62 -22.40
CA ILE A 407 -17.32 -10.24 -22.28
C ILE A 407 -17.57 -9.68 -23.68
N GLY A 408 -18.77 -9.15 -23.92
CA GLY A 408 -19.08 -8.52 -25.20
C GLY A 408 -19.04 -9.45 -26.42
N GLY A 409 -18.97 -10.77 -26.20
CA GLY A 409 -18.82 -11.79 -27.24
C GLY A 409 -17.37 -12.23 -27.49
N ASP A 410 -16.39 -11.61 -26.83
CA ASP A 410 -14.98 -11.98 -26.92
C ASP A 410 -14.54 -12.78 -25.68
N LEU A 411 -13.68 -13.78 -25.92
CA LEU A 411 -13.04 -14.55 -24.85
C LEU A 411 -11.97 -13.67 -24.20
N VAL A 412 -12.20 -13.26 -22.96
CA VAL A 412 -11.17 -12.60 -22.16
C VAL A 412 -10.26 -13.69 -21.60
N TYR A 413 -8.98 -13.62 -21.98
CA TYR A 413 -7.92 -14.60 -21.74
C TYR A 413 -7.90 -15.11 -20.29
N PRO A 414 -7.44 -16.36 -20.05
CA PRO A 414 -7.83 -17.10 -18.87
C PRO A 414 -7.49 -16.35 -17.59
N LEU A 415 -8.50 -16.18 -16.76
CA LEU A 415 -8.42 -15.53 -15.46
C LEU A 415 -7.52 -16.32 -14.51
N ALA A 416 -7.52 -17.65 -14.62
CA ALA A 416 -6.67 -18.52 -13.81
C ALA A 416 -6.43 -19.89 -14.47
N ASN A 417 -5.27 -20.50 -14.25
CA ASN A 417 -4.99 -21.89 -14.60
C ASN A 417 -5.18 -22.80 -13.40
N ILE A 418 -5.74 -23.98 -13.61
CA ILE A 418 -5.81 -25.04 -12.61
C ILE A 418 -4.46 -25.78 -12.59
N THR A 419 -3.68 -25.61 -11.52
CA THR A 419 -2.32 -26.13 -11.37
C THR A 419 -2.26 -27.46 -10.63
N VAL A 420 -3.16 -27.68 -9.66
CA VAL A 420 -3.38 -28.97 -8.99
C VAL A 420 -4.85 -29.31 -9.07
N LYS A 421 -5.15 -30.54 -9.46
CA LYS A 421 -6.51 -31.01 -9.75
C LYS A 421 -6.96 -32.03 -8.71
N ASP A 422 -8.26 -32.05 -8.43
CA ASP A 422 -8.95 -33.16 -7.78
C ASP A 422 -8.43 -33.53 -6.37
N ILE A 423 -8.20 -32.53 -5.51
CA ILE A 423 -7.91 -32.81 -4.10
C ILE A 423 -9.23 -33.15 -3.39
N GLU A 424 -9.37 -34.40 -2.96
CA GLU A 424 -10.58 -34.92 -2.34
C GLU A 424 -10.78 -34.37 -0.92
N ALA A 425 -11.96 -33.85 -0.66
CA ALA A 425 -12.44 -33.44 0.66
C ALA A 425 -13.72 -34.18 1.05
N ASP A 426 -14.01 -34.26 2.34
CA ASP A 426 -15.22 -34.90 2.87
C ASP A 426 -16.49 -34.25 2.31
N ASN A 427 -16.48 -32.92 2.23
CA ASN A 427 -17.59 -32.12 1.75
C ASN A 427 -17.41 -31.59 0.31
N GLY A 428 -16.42 -32.06 -0.46
CA GLY A 428 -16.21 -31.52 -1.80
C GLY A 428 -14.90 -31.86 -2.51
N ILE A 429 -14.50 -30.99 -3.43
CA ILE A 429 -13.23 -31.05 -4.18
C ILE A 429 -12.50 -29.72 -4.07
N VAL A 430 -11.17 -29.74 -4.00
CA VAL A 430 -10.32 -28.55 -4.15
C VAL A 430 -9.47 -28.65 -5.42
N HIS A 431 -9.51 -27.61 -6.24
CA HIS A 431 -8.61 -27.37 -7.36
C HIS A 431 -7.72 -26.17 -7.03
N VAL A 432 -6.40 -26.30 -7.12
CA VAL A 432 -5.49 -25.17 -6.88
C VAL A 432 -5.35 -24.35 -8.16
N ILE A 433 -5.42 -23.03 -8.03
CA ILE A 433 -5.30 -22.09 -9.16
C ILE A 433 -4.17 -21.07 -8.96
N ASP A 434 -3.60 -20.58 -10.06
CA ASP A 434 -2.45 -19.66 -10.06
C ASP A 434 -2.82 -18.16 -10.11
N ALA A 435 -4.10 -17.83 -10.08
CA ALA A 435 -4.60 -16.45 -10.06
C ALA A 435 -5.92 -16.37 -9.28
N VAL A 436 -6.18 -15.22 -8.66
CA VAL A 436 -7.46 -14.96 -7.97
C VAL A 436 -8.53 -14.62 -9.01
N ILE A 437 -9.65 -15.35 -8.99
CA ILE A 437 -10.84 -15.10 -9.79
C ILE A 437 -11.55 -13.88 -9.20
N SER A 438 -11.03 -12.71 -9.50
CA SER A 438 -11.65 -11.45 -9.11
C SER A 438 -12.95 -11.24 -9.91
N PRO A 439 -13.99 -10.60 -9.34
CA PRO A 439 -14.93 -9.89 -10.19
C PRO A 439 -14.11 -8.99 -11.10
N ILE A 440 -14.43 -8.99 -12.39
CA ILE A 440 -13.96 -7.93 -13.28
C ILE A 440 -14.65 -6.67 -12.78
N GLN A 441 -14.06 -6.07 -11.74
CA GLN A 441 -14.25 -4.68 -11.43
C GLN A 441 -13.59 -4.01 -12.61
N ASN A 442 -14.36 -3.70 -13.65
CA ASN A 442 -13.91 -2.72 -14.61
C ASN A 442 -13.82 -1.42 -13.81
N TYR A 443 -12.69 -1.19 -13.16
CA TYR A 443 -12.41 0.06 -12.51
C TYR A 443 -12.47 1.15 -13.58
N THR A 444 -12.90 2.34 -13.21
CA THR A 444 -12.62 3.52 -14.04
C THR A 444 -11.09 3.73 -14.08
N LEU A 445 -10.61 4.62 -14.94
CA LEU A 445 -9.19 5.01 -14.96
C LEU A 445 -8.77 5.52 -13.58
N TYR A 446 -9.60 6.34 -12.92
CA TYR A 446 -9.31 6.82 -11.58
C TYR A 446 -9.22 5.68 -10.55
N GLN A 447 -10.22 4.79 -10.53
CA GLN A 447 -10.21 3.66 -9.60
C GLN A 447 -9.01 2.73 -9.85
N SER A 448 -8.58 2.58 -11.11
CA SER A 448 -7.37 1.81 -11.45
C SER A 448 -6.10 2.44 -10.85
N LEU A 449 -6.03 3.77 -10.76
CA LEU A 449 -4.94 4.46 -10.07
C LEU A 449 -4.99 4.24 -8.55
N VAL A 450 -6.18 4.34 -7.95
CA VAL A 450 -6.40 4.10 -6.50
C VAL A 450 -5.89 2.71 -6.11
N GLN A 451 -6.19 1.72 -6.92
CA GLN A 451 -5.80 0.32 -6.70
C GLN A 451 -4.32 0.05 -6.94
N SER A 452 -3.60 0.95 -7.62
CA SER A 452 -2.21 0.73 -8.01
C SER A 452 -1.21 1.33 -7.02
N SER A 453 -0.47 0.47 -6.32
CA SER A 453 0.59 0.86 -5.38
C SER A 453 1.78 1.57 -6.03
N ASN A 454 1.87 1.58 -7.37
CA ASN A 454 2.95 2.22 -8.12
C ASN A 454 2.50 3.46 -8.90
N HIS A 455 1.29 3.98 -8.64
CA HIS A 455 0.80 5.24 -9.22
C HIS A 455 0.29 6.20 -8.16
N ARG A 456 0.83 6.10 -6.94
CA ARG A 456 0.44 6.93 -5.80
C ARG A 456 0.66 8.40 -6.15
N ILE A 457 1.85 8.75 -6.63
CA ILE A 457 2.22 10.12 -7.03
C ILE A 457 1.23 10.66 -8.07
N LEU A 458 0.92 9.87 -9.09
CA LEU A 458 -0.02 10.26 -10.14
C LEU A 458 -1.43 10.50 -9.59
N GLN A 459 -1.91 9.60 -8.73
CA GLN A 459 -3.22 9.72 -8.07
C GLN A 459 -3.30 10.98 -7.21
N GLY A 460 -2.26 11.29 -6.42
CA GLY A 460 -2.19 12.51 -5.62
C GLY A 460 -2.29 13.78 -6.48
N LEU A 461 -1.59 13.81 -7.62
CA LEU A 461 -1.67 14.93 -8.57
C LEU A 461 -3.04 15.07 -9.22
N VAL A 462 -3.68 13.94 -9.59
CA VAL A 462 -5.06 13.91 -10.11
C VAL A 462 -6.03 14.52 -9.11
N ASN A 463 -5.92 14.15 -7.82
CA ASN A 463 -6.76 14.67 -6.75
C ASN A 463 -6.52 16.17 -6.53
N LEU A 464 -5.24 16.58 -6.42
CA LEU A 464 -4.83 17.97 -6.17
C LEU A 464 -5.38 18.93 -7.22
N LEU A 465 -5.46 18.48 -8.47
CA LEU A 465 -5.91 19.28 -9.61
C LEU A 465 -7.41 19.16 -9.87
N GLY A 466 -8.15 18.38 -9.08
CA GLY A 466 -9.57 18.15 -9.26
C GLY A 466 -9.92 17.31 -10.50
N MET A 467 -8.97 16.57 -11.07
CA MET A 467 -9.17 15.73 -12.26
C MET A 467 -9.81 14.36 -11.94
N LYS A 468 -10.10 14.09 -10.66
CA LYS A 468 -10.73 12.85 -10.21
C LYS A 468 -12.04 12.56 -10.94
N GLU A 469 -12.95 13.53 -10.95
CA GLU A 469 -14.29 13.34 -11.53
C GLU A 469 -14.22 13.01 -13.03
N ASP A 470 -13.29 13.63 -13.75
CA ASP A 470 -13.09 13.38 -15.19
C ASP A 470 -12.58 11.95 -15.46
N LEU A 471 -11.64 11.45 -14.64
CA LEU A 471 -11.06 10.11 -14.78
C LEU A 471 -11.93 9.01 -14.16
N ASP A 472 -12.87 9.35 -13.28
CA ASP A 472 -13.82 8.43 -12.64
C ASP A 472 -15.20 8.39 -13.34
N SER A 473 -15.45 9.29 -14.29
CA SER A 473 -16.72 9.33 -15.01
C SER A 473 -16.92 8.07 -15.87
N PRO A 474 -18.02 7.32 -15.69
CA PRO A 474 -18.29 6.09 -16.46
C PRO A 474 -18.60 6.37 -17.94
N ASP A 475 -19.01 7.59 -18.28
CA ASP A 475 -19.31 8.01 -19.65
C ASP A 475 -18.06 8.48 -20.41
N ALA A 476 -16.90 8.57 -19.73
CA ALA A 476 -15.65 8.94 -20.36
C ALA A 476 -15.14 7.83 -21.28
N SER A 477 -14.35 8.22 -22.28
CA SER A 477 -13.71 7.30 -23.22
C SER A 477 -12.30 7.80 -23.50
N LEU A 478 -11.37 7.43 -22.62
CA LEU A 478 -10.04 8.02 -22.56
C LEU A 478 -8.93 6.98 -22.71
N THR A 479 -7.73 7.45 -23.03
CA THR A 479 -6.49 6.73 -22.72
C THR A 479 -5.72 7.49 -21.66
N LEU A 480 -5.32 6.82 -20.59
CA LEU A 480 -4.39 7.37 -19.60
C LEU A 480 -3.03 6.71 -19.78
N PHE A 481 -2.02 7.52 -20.09
CA PHE A 481 -0.63 7.10 -19.98
C PHE A 481 -0.15 7.39 -18.57
N ALA A 482 -0.12 6.40 -17.71
CA ALA A 482 0.10 6.55 -16.27
C ALA A 482 1.59 6.34 -15.92
N PRO A 483 2.36 7.38 -15.57
CA PRO A 483 3.74 7.20 -15.09
C PRO A 483 3.75 6.59 -13.70
N THR A 484 4.65 5.64 -13.50
CA THR A 484 4.89 5.00 -12.20
C THR A 484 5.52 5.95 -11.19
N ASP A 485 5.48 5.61 -9.91
CA ASP A 485 6.14 6.40 -8.85
C ASP A 485 7.67 6.47 -9.07
N ASP A 486 8.25 5.38 -9.59
CA ASP A 486 9.65 5.34 -10.07
C ASP A 486 9.90 6.28 -11.26
N ALA A 487 8.92 6.48 -12.13
CA ALA A 487 9.02 7.43 -13.24
C ALA A 487 9.16 8.87 -12.74
N PHE A 488 8.31 9.26 -11.78
CA PHE A 488 8.42 10.56 -11.12
C PHE A 488 9.74 10.70 -10.35
N SER A 489 10.26 9.60 -9.79
CA SER A 489 11.56 9.56 -9.10
C SER A 489 12.76 9.85 -10.01
N LYS A 490 12.63 9.72 -11.33
CA LYS A 490 13.69 10.02 -12.30
C LYS A 490 13.75 11.49 -12.71
N LEU A 491 12.77 12.32 -12.31
CA LEU A 491 12.72 13.73 -12.66
C LEU A 491 13.89 14.50 -12.02
N PRO A 492 14.61 15.35 -12.78
CA PRO A 492 15.67 16.19 -12.21
C PRO A 492 15.11 17.13 -11.14
N GLN A 493 15.90 17.40 -10.08
CA GLN A 493 15.50 18.30 -8.99
C GLN A 493 15.09 19.70 -9.51
N GLU A 494 15.75 20.21 -10.54
CA GLU A 494 15.41 21.51 -11.15
C GLU A 494 14.00 21.51 -11.79
N VAL A 495 13.57 20.37 -12.34
CA VAL A 495 12.21 20.19 -12.88
C VAL A 495 11.21 20.13 -11.74
N ILE A 496 11.52 19.39 -10.68
CA ILE A 496 10.71 19.30 -9.47
C ILE A 496 10.55 20.69 -8.82
N ASP A 497 11.65 21.42 -8.65
CA ASP A 497 11.64 22.78 -8.08
C ASP A 497 10.82 23.74 -8.94
N THR A 498 10.88 23.62 -10.27
CA THR A 498 10.07 24.45 -11.17
C THR A 498 8.58 24.12 -11.02
N ILE A 499 8.23 22.84 -10.96
CA ILE A 499 6.86 22.37 -10.75
C ILE A 499 6.33 22.86 -9.40
N LEU A 500 7.12 22.73 -8.31
CA LEU A 500 6.73 23.11 -6.95
C LEU A 500 6.67 24.62 -6.73
N ASN A 501 7.48 25.41 -7.45
CA ASN A 501 7.48 26.87 -7.36
C ASN A 501 6.48 27.54 -8.31
N SER A 502 5.82 26.77 -9.19
CA SER A 502 4.77 27.26 -10.07
C SER A 502 3.40 27.22 -9.38
N ASP A 503 2.56 28.23 -9.64
CA ASP A 503 1.12 28.11 -9.40
C ASP A 503 0.65 26.90 -10.23
N LEU A 504 -0.08 25.95 -9.64
CA LEU A 504 -0.38 24.57 -10.07
C LEU A 504 -0.75 24.32 -11.56
N ASP A 505 -0.90 25.34 -12.38
CA ASP A 505 -1.12 25.34 -13.83
C ASP A 505 -0.12 24.48 -14.63
N GLN A 506 1.16 24.48 -14.24
CA GLN A 506 2.17 23.65 -14.91
C GLN A 506 1.98 22.17 -14.62
N VAL A 507 1.63 21.83 -13.37
CA VAL A 507 1.27 20.47 -12.97
C VAL A 507 0.05 20.02 -13.76
N ALA A 508 -0.96 20.86 -13.89
CA ALA A 508 -2.18 20.60 -14.67
C ALA A 508 -1.86 20.33 -16.14
N THR A 509 -0.93 21.11 -16.72
CA THR A 509 -0.50 20.94 -18.11
C THR A 509 0.24 19.62 -18.32
N ILE A 510 1.13 19.23 -17.41
CA ILE A 510 1.82 17.93 -17.47
C ILE A 510 0.80 16.79 -17.37
N LEU A 511 -0.09 16.84 -16.39
CA LEU A 511 -1.04 15.77 -16.16
C LEU A 511 -2.03 15.64 -17.33
N GLY A 512 -2.52 16.78 -17.86
CA GLY A 512 -3.34 16.78 -19.07
C GLY A 512 -2.59 16.36 -20.33
N TYR A 513 -1.26 16.33 -20.34
CA TYR A 513 -0.50 15.76 -21.46
C TYR A 513 -0.48 14.23 -21.46
N HIS A 514 -0.76 13.60 -20.31
CA HIS A 514 -0.83 12.15 -20.16
C HIS A 514 -2.21 11.56 -20.47
N VAL A 515 -3.23 12.40 -20.64
CA VAL A 515 -4.60 11.97 -20.93
C VAL A 515 -4.92 12.25 -22.40
N VAL A 516 -5.52 11.26 -23.07
CA VAL A 516 -5.96 11.35 -24.47
C VAL A 516 -7.48 11.12 -24.55
N PRO A 517 -8.23 11.95 -25.29
CA PRO A 517 -9.70 11.89 -25.34
C PRO A 517 -10.25 10.76 -26.25
N THR A 518 -9.50 9.68 -26.42
CA THR A 518 -9.87 8.49 -27.20
C THR A 518 -9.16 7.25 -26.64
N PRO A 519 -9.81 6.09 -26.50
CA PRO A 519 -9.15 4.82 -26.20
C PRO A 519 -8.22 4.40 -27.34
N LEU A 520 -6.98 4.07 -27.02
CA LEU A 520 -5.95 3.62 -27.97
C LEU A 520 -5.28 2.37 -27.42
N SER A 521 -5.43 1.24 -28.10
CA SER A 521 -4.74 -0.01 -27.78
C SER A 521 -3.29 -0.03 -28.31
N LEU A 522 -2.43 -0.90 -27.77
CA LEU A 522 -1.06 -1.09 -28.28
C LEU A 522 -1.02 -1.50 -29.76
N SER A 523 -2.07 -2.18 -30.24
CA SER A 523 -2.22 -2.58 -31.64
C SER A 523 -2.40 -1.37 -32.57
N GLU A 524 -3.06 -0.32 -32.10
CA GLU A 524 -3.31 0.93 -32.83
C GLU A 524 -2.12 1.90 -32.74
N LEU A 525 -1.32 1.79 -31.68
CA LEU A 525 -0.08 2.55 -31.49
C LEU A 525 1.02 2.04 -32.42
N THR A 526 0.91 2.33 -33.72
CA THR A 526 1.89 1.94 -34.76
C THR A 526 3.06 2.93 -34.86
N GLU A 527 4.20 2.48 -35.40
CA GLU A 527 5.40 3.33 -35.52
C GLU A 527 5.11 4.65 -36.25
N GLY A 528 5.45 5.77 -35.61
CA GLY A 528 5.27 7.10 -36.16
C GLY A 528 3.84 7.65 -36.11
N PHE A 529 2.88 6.89 -35.55
CA PHE A 529 1.52 7.36 -35.28
C PHE A 529 1.54 8.57 -34.34
N SER A 530 0.65 9.53 -34.58
CA SER A 530 0.59 10.80 -33.85
C SER A 530 -0.86 11.11 -33.50
N PHE A 531 -1.09 11.57 -32.27
CA PHE A 531 -2.42 11.89 -31.73
C PHE A 531 -2.32 13.05 -30.75
N LYS A 532 -3.48 13.55 -30.29
CA LYS A 532 -3.56 14.72 -29.41
C LYS A 532 -3.90 14.31 -27.97
N SER A 533 -3.24 14.92 -27.01
CA SER A 533 -3.67 14.89 -25.59
C SER A 533 -4.91 15.78 -25.36
N ILE A 534 -5.47 15.76 -24.14
CA ILE A 534 -6.54 16.69 -23.75
C ILE A 534 -6.08 18.16 -23.72
N THR A 535 -4.78 18.39 -23.58
CA THR A 535 -4.17 19.73 -23.74
C THR A 535 -3.96 20.14 -25.20
N ASN A 536 -4.41 19.33 -26.17
CA ASN A 536 -4.24 19.53 -27.62
C ASN A 536 -2.77 19.54 -28.10
N ALA A 537 -1.84 19.10 -27.26
CA ALA A 537 -0.45 18.89 -27.62
C ALA A 537 -0.27 17.54 -28.33
N ASP A 538 0.71 17.47 -29.24
CA ASP A 538 0.98 16.25 -30.02
C ASP A 538 1.74 15.23 -29.18
N LEU A 539 1.23 14.00 -29.13
CA LEU A 539 1.93 12.81 -28.66
C LEU A 539 2.29 11.94 -29.85
N ARG A 540 3.47 11.32 -29.82
CA ARG A 540 3.97 10.51 -30.94
C ARG A 540 4.48 9.16 -30.49
N VAL A 541 4.15 8.12 -31.27
CA VAL A 541 4.61 6.76 -31.05
C VAL A 541 5.97 6.53 -31.70
N TYR A 542 6.86 5.89 -30.95
CA TYR A 542 8.12 5.34 -31.45
C TYR A 542 8.25 3.86 -31.03
N LYS A 543 8.76 3.02 -31.92
CA LYS A 543 8.97 1.59 -31.72
C LYS A 543 10.42 1.21 -31.97
N PHE A 544 11.01 0.52 -31.00
CA PHE A 544 12.34 -0.09 -31.12
C PHE A 544 12.22 -1.60 -30.83
N GLY A 545 12.26 -2.41 -31.89
CA GLY A 545 11.91 -3.83 -31.78
C GLY A 545 10.45 -4.00 -31.37
N ASN A 546 10.20 -4.72 -30.28
CA ASN A 546 8.86 -4.94 -29.72
C ASN A 546 8.49 -3.91 -28.63
N VAL A 547 9.34 -2.92 -28.36
CA VAL A 547 9.11 -1.93 -27.31
C VAL A 547 8.44 -0.69 -27.90
N THR A 548 7.36 -0.24 -27.27
CA THR A 548 6.60 0.96 -27.65
C THR A 548 6.90 2.10 -26.70
N TYR A 549 7.13 3.29 -27.25
CA TYR A 549 7.34 4.54 -26.54
C TYR A 549 6.30 5.57 -26.96
N ILE A 550 5.81 6.35 -26.00
CA ILE A 550 5.10 7.60 -26.27
C ILE A 550 6.05 8.74 -25.97
N ASN A 551 6.41 9.50 -27.00
CA ASN A 551 7.52 10.43 -26.97
C ASN A 551 8.81 9.75 -26.49
N ASN A 552 9.22 10.01 -25.25
CA ASN A 552 10.41 9.43 -24.64
C ASN A 552 10.09 8.41 -23.54
N ALA A 553 8.82 8.28 -23.12
CA ALA A 553 8.39 7.38 -22.06
C ALA A 553 8.06 5.99 -22.62
N LYS A 554 8.62 4.94 -22.03
CA LYS A 554 8.38 3.55 -22.46
C LYS A 554 7.08 3.06 -21.85
N ILE A 555 6.26 2.40 -22.65
CA ILE A 555 5.15 1.60 -22.11
C ILE A 555 5.73 0.30 -21.55
N ILE A 556 5.61 0.12 -20.23
CA ILE A 556 6.08 -1.09 -19.53
C ILE A 556 4.97 -2.11 -19.30
N GLN A 557 3.72 -1.65 -19.23
CA GLN A 557 2.52 -2.47 -19.24
C GLN A 557 1.44 -1.69 -19.99
N GLY A 558 0.74 -2.33 -20.92
CA GLY A 558 -0.28 -1.66 -21.72
C GLY A 558 -1.52 -2.50 -21.89
N ASP A 559 -2.54 -1.90 -22.51
CA ASP A 559 -3.86 -2.50 -22.74
C ASP A 559 -4.59 -2.92 -21.45
N ILE A 560 -4.41 -2.16 -20.37
CA ILE A 560 -5.20 -2.35 -19.15
C ILE A 560 -6.58 -1.73 -19.41
N LEU A 561 -7.59 -2.60 -19.58
CA LEU A 561 -8.96 -2.17 -19.86
C LEU A 561 -9.63 -1.64 -18.58
N THR A 562 -10.29 -0.49 -18.71
CA THR A 562 -11.08 0.15 -17.65
C THR A 562 -12.51 0.38 -18.13
N ASN A 563 -13.44 0.68 -17.21
CA ASN A 563 -14.85 0.93 -17.55
C ASN A 563 -15.05 2.12 -18.49
N ASN A 564 -14.11 3.07 -18.48
CA ASN A 564 -14.20 4.33 -19.18
C ASN A 564 -12.94 4.62 -20.05
N GLY A 565 -12.14 3.60 -20.37
CA GLY A 565 -10.94 3.80 -21.15
C GLY A 565 -9.91 2.66 -21.18
N ILE A 566 -8.68 3.04 -21.52
CA ILE A 566 -7.50 2.17 -21.52
C ILE A 566 -6.39 2.86 -20.72
N LEU A 567 -5.71 2.11 -19.85
CA LEU A 567 -4.55 2.56 -19.12
C LEU A 567 -3.27 1.90 -19.68
N HIS A 568 -2.24 2.72 -19.91
CA HIS A 568 -0.88 2.26 -20.23
C HIS A 568 0.09 2.78 -19.18
N VAL A 569 0.82 1.89 -18.52
CA VAL A 569 1.81 2.20 -17.50
C VAL A 569 3.13 2.60 -18.15
N LEU A 570 3.73 3.69 -17.66
CA LEU A 570 4.98 4.26 -18.16
C LEU A 570 6.13 4.18 -17.15
N ASP A 571 7.34 4.05 -17.66
CA ASP A 571 8.58 4.14 -16.87
C ASP A 571 9.18 5.55 -16.74
N ASP A 572 8.59 6.54 -17.41
CA ASP A 572 9.03 7.93 -17.41
C ASP A 572 7.81 8.87 -17.52
N VAL A 573 7.98 10.12 -17.07
CA VAL A 573 6.94 11.17 -17.16
C VAL A 573 7.02 11.83 -18.53
N ILE A 574 5.89 11.89 -19.24
CA ILE A 574 5.78 12.63 -20.49
C ILE A 574 5.77 14.13 -20.19
N LEU A 575 6.91 14.78 -20.40
CA LEU A 575 7.04 16.23 -20.25
C LEU A 575 6.65 16.95 -21.54
N THR A 576 5.97 18.09 -21.41
CA THR A 576 5.76 19.00 -22.54
C THR A 576 7.01 19.85 -22.77
N PRO A 577 7.28 20.30 -24.01
CA PRO A 577 8.37 21.23 -24.31
C PRO A 577 8.25 22.60 -23.60
N ASP A 578 7.06 22.94 -23.09
CA ASP A 578 6.72 24.28 -22.60
C ASP A 578 6.78 24.41 -21.07
N VAL A 579 6.79 23.31 -20.29
CA VAL A 579 6.57 23.37 -18.83
C VAL A 579 7.83 23.68 -17.99
N VAL A 580 9.03 23.77 -18.56
CA VAL A 580 10.23 24.06 -17.71
C VAL A 580 11.17 25.12 -18.29
N GLY A 581 10.83 25.77 -19.40
CA GLY A 581 11.86 26.44 -20.20
C GLY A 581 12.95 25.46 -20.69
N LEU A 582 12.71 24.15 -20.54
CA LEU A 582 13.49 23.05 -21.07
C LEU A 582 12.82 22.58 -22.35
N LYS A 583 13.45 22.84 -23.50
CA LYS A 583 13.07 22.25 -24.78
C LYS A 583 13.39 20.76 -24.74
N VAL A 584 12.37 19.92 -24.52
CA VAL A 584 12.52 18.47 -24.68
C VAL A 584 12.66 18.18 -26.17
N LEU A 585 13.87 17.78 -26.59
CA LEU A 585 14.14 17.50 -27.99
C LEU A 585 13.61 16.11 -28.38
N SER A 586 13.19 15.97 -29.63
CA SER A 586 12.74 14.69 -30.19
C SER A 586 13.89 13.69 -30.22
N GLN A 587 13.59 12.39 -30.16
CA GLN A 587 14.59 11.35 -30.46
C GLN A 587 15.23 11.46 -31.85
N ARG A 588 14.70 12.28 -32.77
CA ARG A 588 15.34 12.57 -34.07
C ARG A 588 16.33 13.73 -34.02
N ASP A 589 16.31 14.51 -32.95
CA ASP A 589 17.17 15.67 -32.78
C ASP A 589 18.54 15.18 -32.33
N GLY A 590 19.55 15.56 -33.11
CA GLY A 590 20.90 15.04 -33.04
C GLY A 590 21.02 13.56 -33.37
N LYS A 591 22.26 13.09 -33.48
CA LYS A 591 22.60 11.72 -33.87
C LYS A 591 23.52 11.11 -32.84
N ILE A 592 23.33 9.83 -32.57
CA ILE A 592 24.32 8.98 -31.89
C ILE A 592 24.69 7.83 -32.81
N PHE A 593 25.97 7.52 -32.95
CA PHE A 593 26.44 6.51 -33.88
C PHE A 593 27.86 6.00 -33.55
N PRO A 594 28.17 4.73 -33.86
CA PRO A 594 27.24 3.70 -34.34
C PRO A 594 26.29 3.27 -33.22
N ASN A 595 25.09 2.79 -33.57
CA ASN A 595 24.16 2.18 -32.63
C ASN A 595 23.55 0.95 -33.36
N PRO A 596 23.98 -0.29 -33.06
CA PRO A 596 24.78 -0.71 -31.88
C PRO A 596 26.24 -0.21 -31.88
N VAL A 597 26.82 -0.05 -30.69
CA VAL A 597 28.20 0.44 -30.44
C VAL A 597 29.09 -0.63 -29.81
N SER A 598 30.35 -0.72 -30.21
CA SER A 598 31.35 -1.60 -29.58
C SER A 598 32.22 -0.86 -28.56
N ASP A 599 32.86 0.24 -28.99
CA ASP A 599 33.92 0.89 -28.20
C ASP A 599 33.73 2.39 -27.98
N GLN A 600 33.16 3.08 -28.98
CA GLN A 600 33.03 4.54 -28.96
C GLN A 600 31.70 4.97 -29.55
N LEU A 601 30.87 5.61 -28.72
CA LEU A 601 29.60 6.20 -29.12
C LEU A 601 29.83 7.67 -29.49
N ASN A 602 29.82 7.99 -30.78
CA ASN A 602 29.87 9.37 -31.23
C ASN A 602 28.49 10.00 -31.14
N TYR A 603 28.46 11.31 -30.94
CA TYR A 603 27.22 12.06 -30.92
C TYR A 603 27.38 13.44 -31.58
N ASP A 604 26.29 13.95 -32.15
CA ASP A 604 26.21 15.27 -32.78
C ASP A 604 24.83 15.88 -32.57
N PHE A 605 24.77 16.93 -31.75
CA PHE A 605 23.59 17.72 -31.40
C PHE A 605 23.69 19.18 -31.86
N THR A 606 24.68 19.53 -32.70
CA THR A 606 25.04 20.92 -33.04
C THR A 606 23.93 21.73 -33.72
N GLY A 607 22.92 21.07 -34.31
CA GLY A 607 21.73 21.71 -34.89
C GLY A 607 20.56 21.92 -33.92
N TYR A 608 20.69 21.45 -32.67
CA TYR A 608 19.56 21.33 -31.74
C TYR A 608 19.87 21.84 -30.33
N LEU A 609 21.11 21.68 -29.89
CA LEU A 609 21.61 22.12 -28.58
C LEU A 609 22.82 23.04 -28.77
N SER A 610 23.01 23.98 -27.84
CA SER A 610 24.12 24.94 -27.88
C SER A 610 24.77 25.11 -26.52
N GLY A 611 26.09 25.36 -26.50
CA GLY A 611 26.85 25.48 -25.25
C GLY A 611 27.36 24.14 -24.70
N ASP A 612 27.86 24.15 -23.47
CA ASP A 612 28.36 22.93 -22.81
C ASP A 612 27.18 22.04 -22.40
N LEU A 613 27.19 20.81 -22.88
CA LEU A 613 26.20 19.79 -22.53
C LEU A 613 26.66 18.99 -21.31
N THR A 614 25.70 18.58 -20.49
CA THR A 614 25.88 17.49 -19.52
C THR A 614 25.32 16.21 -20.12
N LEU A 615 26.18 15.21 -20.29
CA LEU A 615 25.85 13.89 -20.82
C LEU A 615 25.89 12.88 -19.68
N GLU A 616 24.76 12.26 -19.38
CA GLU A 616 24.66 11.19 -18.39
C GLU A 616 24.44 9.86 -19.09
N LEU A 617 25.32 8.91 -18.79
CA LEU A 617 25.18 7.53 -19.24
C LEU A 617 24.40 6.76 -18.18
N LEU A 618 23.27 6.18 -18.57
CA LEU A 618 22.39 5.39 -17.71
C LEU A 618 22.35 3.94 -18.19
N ASP A 619 22.29 2.98 -17.26
CA ASP A 619 22.03 1.57 -17.59
C ASP A 619 20.54 1.34 -17.89
N ALA A 620 20.16 0.07 -18.12
CA ALA A 620 18.79 -0.31 -18.43
C ALA A 620 17.79 -0.04 -17.31
N THR A 621 18.24 0.17 -16.06
CA THR A 621 17.37 0.50 -14.92
C THR A 621 17.31 2.01 -14.66
N GLY A 622 18.05 2.81 -15.45
CA GLY A 622 18.14 4.26 -15.28
C GLY A 622 19.20 4.70 -14.28
N LYS A 623 19.99 3.78 -13.73
CA LYS A 623 21.07 4.12 -12.80
C LYS A 623 22.20 4.79 -13.58
N ARG A 624 22.67 5.92 -13.05
CA ARG A 624 23.76 6.70 -13.65
C ARG A 624 25.11 5.99 -13.50
N ILE A 625 25.71 5.64 -14.63
CA ILE A 625 27.04 5.04 -14.75
C ILE A 625 28.12 6.11 -14.83
N GLY A 626 27.83 7.25 -15.47
CA GLY A 626 28.79 8.34 -15.60
C GLY A 626 28.17 9.65 -16.08
N THR A 627 28.91 10.73 -15.86
CA THR A 627 28.54 12.09 -16.28
C THR A 627 29.71 12.75 -16.99
N TYR A 628 29.46 13.39 -18.13
CA TYR A 628 30.46 14.07 -18.95
C TYR A 628 29.99 15.48 -19.26
N LYS A 629 30.88 16.47 -19.13
CA LYS A 629 30.64 17.82 -19.65
C LYS A 629 31.38 17.95 -20.97
N GLN A 630 30.65 18.09 -22.07
CA GLN A 630 31.23 18.13 -23.41
C GLN A 630 30.52 19.11 -24.33
N ALA A 631 31.19 19.48 -25.43
CA ALA A 631 30.58 20.26 -26.49
C ALA A 631 29.41 19.48 -27.16
N PRO A 632 28.54 20.16 -27.94
CA PRO A 632 27.39 19.53 -28.60
C PRO A 632 27.73 18.45 -29.64
N GLN A 633 29.01 18.25 -29.96
CA GLN A 633 29.50 17.16 -30.78
C GLN A 633 30.74 16.56 -30.12
N GLY A 634 30.83 15.24 -30.10
CA GLY A 634 31.93 14.54 -29.44
C GLY A 634 31.73 13.03 -29.42
N TYR A 635 32.35 12.38 -28.44
CA TYR A 635 32.21 10.94 -28.24
C TYR A 635 32.28 10.55 -26.76
N ILE A 636 31.69 9.39 -26.45
CA ILE A 636 31.78 8.72 -25.16
C ILE A 636 32.41 7.35 -25.37
N SER A 637 33.40 7.01 -24.54
CA SER A 637 33.95 5.66 -24.51
C SER A 637 32.96 4.71 -23.85
N THR A 638 32.67 3.58 -24.50
CA THR A 638 31.88 2.48 -23.94
C THR A 638 32.76 1.35 -23.41
N ALA A 639 34.09 1.58 -23.32
CA ALA A 639 35.05 0.66 -22.72
C ALA A 639 34.66 0.33 -21.27
N GLY A 640 34.44 -0.95 -20.98
CA GLY A 640 34.04 -1.43 -19.65
C GLY A 640 32.53 -1.61 -19.44
N LEU A 641 31.69 -1.27 -20.41
CA LEU A 641 30.26 -1.60 -20.39
C LEU A 641 30.03 -3.02 -20.91
N GLU A 642 29.14 -3.76 -20.25
CA GLU A 642 28.66 -5.08 -20.70
C GLU A 642 27.66 -4.96 -21.85
N THR A 643 27.47 -6.04 -22.61
CA THR A 643 26.45 -6.11 -23.67
C THR A 643 25.07 -5.85 -23.08
N GLY A 644 24.36 -4.84 -23.60
CA GLY A 644 23.08 -4.43 -23.03
C GLY A 644 22.52 -3.14 -23.62
N VAL A 645 21.33 -2.74 -23.16
CA VAL A 645 20.68 -1.48 -23.52
C VAL A 645 21.05 -0.41 -22.51
N TYR A 646 21.43 0.76 -23.02
CA TYR A 646 21.83 1.92 -22.24
C TYR A 646 21.09 3.15 -22.75
N GLN A 647 21.04 4.20 -21.93
CA GLN A 647 20.50 5.48 -22.33
C GLN A 647 21.56 6.57 -22.20
N LEU A 648 21.64 7.44 -23.21
CA LEU A 648 22.39 8.68 -23.14
C LEU A 648 21.41 9.82 -22.89
N ARG A 649 21.39 10.32 -21.65
CA ARG A 649 20.64 11.52 -21.27
C ARG A 649 21.54 12.74 -21.51
N VAL A 650 20.99 13.75 -22.17
CA VAL A 650 21.69 14.93 -22.65
C VAL A 650 20.92 16.16 -22.17
N THR A 651 21.58 17.01 -21.40
CA THR A 651 21.01 18.25 -20.88
C THR A 651 21.89 19.45 -21.26
N ASP A 652 21.26 20.57 -21.59
CA ASP A 652 21.88 21.90 -21.52
C ASP A 652 21.16 22.76 -20.48
N GLN A 653 21.40 24.08 -20.46
CA GLN A 653 20.73 25.00 -19.52
C GLN A 653 19.21 25.08 -19.72
N SER A 654 18.69 24.64 -20.86
CA SER A 654 17.33 24.87 -21.31
C SER A 654 16.78 23.72 -22.17
N SER A 655 17.29 22.48 -22.08
CA SER A 655 16.88 21.36 -22.94
C SER A 655 17.21 20.00 -22.30
N LEU A 656 16.39 18.99 -22.58
CA LEU A 656 16.59 17.59 -22.16
C LEU A 656 16.31 16.63 -23.32
N LEU A 657 17.18 15.65 -23.52
CA LEU A 657 17.06 14.62 -24.55
C LEU A 657 17.61 13.29 -24.04
N THR A 658 16.86 12.21 -24.16
CA THR A 658 17.36 10.86 -23.85
C THR A 658 17.36 10.02 -25.12
N LYS A 659 18.50 9.38 -25.44
CA LYS A 659 18.62 8.46 -26.59
C LYS A 659 19.05 7.07 -26.14
N PRO A 660 18.28 6.03 -26.46
CA PRO A 660 18.69 4.66 -26.19
C PRO A 660 19.77 4.20 -27.18
N PHE A 661 20.70 3.38 -26.71
CA PHE A 661 21.67 2.70 -27.55
C PHE A 661 22.05 1.32 -27.01
N ILE A 662 22.56 0.47 -27.89
CA ILE A 662 22.91 -0.91 -27.58
C ILE A 662 24.44 -1.04 -27.59
N VAL A 663 25.02 -1.54 -26.51
CA VAL A 663 26.43 -1.97 -26.46
C VAL A 663 26.50 -3.44 -26.87
N VAL A 664 27.42 -3.76 -27.80
CA VAL A 664 27.72 -5.13 -28.24
C VAL A 664 29.21 -5.40 -28.08
N ARG A 665 29.53 -6.44 -27.31
CA ARG A 665 30.90 -6.92 -27.06
C ARG A 665 31.20 -8.22 -27.78
#